data_AF-A0A7W7YUZ3-F1
#
_entry.id   AF-A0A7W7YUZ3-F1
#
_cell.length_a   1.000
_cell.length_b   1.000
_cell.length_c   1.000
_cell.angle_alpha   90.00
_cell.angle_beta   90.00
_cell.angle_gamma   90.00
#
_symmetry.space_group_name_H-M   'P 1'
#
loop_
_entity.id
_entity.type
_entity.pdbx_description
1 polymer ?
#
loop_
_entity_poly.entity_id
_entity_poly.type
_entity_poly.pdbx_seq_one_letter_code
_entity_poly.pdbx_strand_id
1 'polypeptide(L)'
;MGIAVKKQTIRDQNYYEAQFATIKSAASAFEQHESKTENLLHVALDKIFEFGESIRQDPQAFESFLNDHGKASNKVTKANPYNALVDLAFSDKRSKSWRSQMSNVLALAAETIGDQQFVDWLGSNGGVSGCYILAVQHFARPATAKAEKLRSIRLSTISEELKRKPIVKTALPGVSLPDGFHRSMLFSQGGQTFLVDIREGDSDATLEKYLLEAIGDRAVTTHPLADKPLFSVYRAIDLISGTCKPSSAGQSQCIAIWNEDAEDGPVTKLRFLSEAYSFTHATVTLAHALPELNGKGQFILDLADADIFRQQFQQDTEWAISEDNGALVLADNAKSPTRLTLSPVSDYADRKLRQGRKLGLRTRHFTMSLDAMQRDSKNLDIAMTLFQKANAQRTTPISRPKRFQWVFNGKHIELGFEQTSGMMNTNYPSVAFKDTTSTLPQNELLLADAQAVWNSFLAYGEDIGGYIAHGEVEDAAFCIEHTFVNGDTVDYRSPLIIGRKMDPTQICEPFAPATIPTPPAPQTPTQGSMGSNRTGKSGGSSRSGTAKTASVPASTATAVPNSRPRNYKLIEKNRRQKTTFPAAPSSSRRAFGAFITSFLPNDVEHRADRKFDFEWQLEWWRRMTDIPVHVVASNWTDEEVAASKELGLLARHGGGITRVGARILIENRIDCLKHLYASDFDWGIIMDDDAVLMQAETHNSSYRLFAEMAANGKDVYDGVDVFAPIYGRKVPFSKELNAPGNPYANNHVFKKSTDLKGSMIVVRNFEKEGRKPLLPDPSFRTHGEDTYVVLQAVSLGYSTMTSWNMVLEELSGESTFANGDDDRTEKMREGHEQLVAKFGQFGLRMKAGSHSLDKRDFETACWRDKPKRIEVAKPL
;
A
#
# COMPACT_ATOMS: atom_id res chain seq x y z
N MET A 1 17.55 44.35 22.93
CA MET A 1 18.56 43.33 23.29
C MET A 1 18.72 42.41 22.09
N GLY A 2 19.85 42.51 21.38
CA GLY A 2 20.12 41.68 20.21
C GLY A 2 20.50 40.26 20.64
N ILE A 3 19.82 39.26 20.08
CA ILE A 3 20.21 37.85 20.22
C ILE A 3 21.48 37.66 19.37
N ALA A 4 22.60 37.45 20.05
CA ALA A 4 23.87 37.13 19.41
C ALA A 4 23.75 35.78 18.69
N VAL A 5 23.81 35.79 17.37
CA VAL A 5 24.02 34.60 16.56
C VAL A 5 25.44 34.13 16.82
N LYS A 6 25.61 33.00 17.53
CA LYS A 6 26.92 32.31 17.62
C LYS A 6 27.33 31.90 16.21
N LYS A 7 28.35 32.55 15.65
CA LYS A 7 29.06 32.05 14.46
C LYS A 7 29.60 30.66 14.79
N GLN A 8 29.15 29.65 14.05
CA GLN A 8 29.75 28.32 14.07
C GLN A 8 31.20 28.44 13.61
N THR A 9 32.13 28.04 14.46
CA THR A 9 33.57 28.02 14.14
C THR A 9 33.78 27.01 13.02
N ILE A 10 34.18 27.45 11.83
CA ILE A 10 34.62 26.54 10.76
C ILE A 10 35.89 25.86 11.27
N ARG A 11 35.83 24.55 11.52
CA ARG A 11 36.98 23.74 11.95
C ARG A 11 37.81 23.41 10.71
N ASP A 12 39.10 23.71 10.74
CA ASP A 12 40.01 23.45 9.62
C ASP A 12 40.55 22.00 9.64
N GLN A 13 41.21 21.56 8.57
CA GLN A 13 41.77 20.21 8.45
C GLN A 13 42.74 19.89 9.61
N ASN A 14 43.54 20.87 10.04
CA ASN A 14 44.52 20.75 11.11
C ASN A 14 43.87 20.40 12.45
N TYR A 15 42.65 20.90 12.72
CA TYR A 15 41.88 20.55 13.90
C TYR A 15 41.58 19.04 13.95
N TYR A 16 41.13 18.46 12.82
CA TYR A 16 40.80 17.04 12.76
C TYR A 16 42.05 16.16 12.82
N GLU A 17 43.17 16.57 12.21
CA GLU A 17 44.45 15.86 12.34
C GLU A 17 44.96 15.83 13.79
N ALA A 18 44.91 16.97 14.48
CA ALA A 18 45.32 17.06 15.88
C ALA A 18 44.45 16.18 16.79
N GLN A 19 43.13 16.13 16.56
CA GLN A 19 42.25 15.23 17.30
C GLN A 19 42.54 13.76 16.99
N PHE A 20 42.77 13.41 15.73
CA PHE A 20 43.05 12.04 15.35
C PHE A 20 44.42 11.53 15.86
N ALA A 21 45.40 12.43 16.04
CA ALA A 21 46.66 12.08 16.71
C ALA A 21 46.43 11.58 18.16
N THR A 22 45.47 12.16 18.88
CA THR A 22 45.11 11.70 20.24
C THR A 22 44.49 10.30 20.24
N ILE A 23 43.74 9.96 19.19
CA ILE A 23 43.19 8.61 18.97
C ILE A 23 44.31 7.61 18.74
N LYS A 24 45.25 7.92 17.82
CA LYS A 24 46.41 7.04 17.55
C LYS A 24 47.26 6.80 18.80
N SER A 25 47.43 7.82 19.64
CA SER A 25 48.13 7.67 20.93
C SER A 25 47.38 6.73 21.89
N ALA A 26 46.06 6.84 22.00
CA ALA A 26 45.25 5.97 22.86
C ALA A 26 45.22 4.52 22.36
N ALA A 27 45.07 4.32 21.04
CA ALA A 27 45.14 3.01 20.41
C ALA A 27 46.53 2.36 20.59
N SER A 28 47.62 3.13 20.44
CA SER A 28 48.98 2.66 20.68
C SER A 28 49.21 2.25 22.15
N ALA A 29 48.67 3.01 23.10
CA ALA A 29 48.77 2.69 24.52
C ALA A 29 48.06 1.36 24.86
N PHE A 30 46.90 1.10 24.26
CA PHE A 30 46.23 -0.20 24.37
C PHE A 30 47.08 -1.34 23.77
N GLU A 31 47.66 -1.15 22.59
CA GLU A 31 48.47 -2.19 21.93
C GLU A 31 49.79 -2.51 22.66
N GLN A 32 50.35 -1.56 23.44
CA GLN A 32 51.57 -1.78 24.23
C GLN A 32 51.35 -2.48 25.58
N HIS A 33 50.14 -2.43 26.13
CA HIS A 33 49.82 -2.94 27.48
C HIS A 33 48.83 -4.11 27.48
N GLU A 34 48.87 -4.91 26.40
CA GLU A 34 47.86 -5.88 25.94
C GLU A 34 47.35 -6.91 26.96
N SER A 35 48.03 -7.11 28.09
CA SER A 35 47.69 -8.16 29.06
C SER A 35 46.80 -7.73 30.22
N LYS A 36 46.48 -6.43 30.44
CA LYS A 36 45.85 -6.03 31.71
C LYS A 36 44.79 -4.91 31.74
N THR A 37 44.27 -4.35 30.64
CA THR A 37 43.21 -3.33 30.83
C THR A 37 42.28 -3.15 29.64
N GLU A 38 41.13 -3.83 29.68
CA GLU A 38 39.94 -3.57 28.83
C GLU A 38 39.54 -2.08 28.84
N ASN A 39 39.80 -1.39 29.95
CA ASN A 39 39.59 0.06 30.10
C ASN A 39 40.38 0.89 29.07
N LEU A 40 41.60 0.49 28.69
CA LEU A 40 42.38 1.24 27.69
C LEU A 40 41.78 1.08 26.28
N LEU A 41 41.19 -0.08 25.99
CA LEU A 41 40.44 -0.28 24.75
C LEU A 41 39.18 0.58 24.73
N HIS A 42 38.43 0.63 25.82
CA HIS A 42 37.22 1.46 25.92
C HIS A 42 37.54 2.95 25.72
N VAL A 43 38.62 3.45 26.32
CA VAL A 43 39.07 4.84 26.11
C VAL A 43 39.47 5.11 24.65
N ALA A 44 40.12 4.16 23.98
CA ALA A 44 40.46 4.32 22.56
C ALA A 44 39.20 4.33 21.68
N LEU A 45 38.24 3.44 21.94
CA LEU A 45 36.97 3.37 21.21
C LEU A 45 36.08 4.59 21.46
N ASP A 46 36.03 5.09 22.69
CA ASP A 46 35.31 6.32 23.05
C ASP A 46 35.83 7.52 22.25
N LYS A 47 37.15 7.71 22.17
CA LYS A 47 37.74 8.76 21.36
C LYS A 47 37.46 8.61 19.86
N ILE A 48 37.45 7.37 19.34
CA ILE A 48 37.07 7.09 17.95
C ILE A 48 35.59 7.42 17.73
N PHE A 49 34.73 7.11 18.69
CA PHE A 49 33.31 7.40 18.67
C PHE A 49 33.06 8.92 18.60
N GLU A 50 33.62 9.68 19.55
CA GLU A 50 33.49 11.14 19.61
C GLU A 50 33.99 11.83 18.33
N PHE A 51 35.14 11.40 17.80
CA PHE A 51 35.68 11.94 16.57
C PHE A 51 34.80 11.60 15.37
N GLY A 52 34.32 10.36 15.27
CA GLY A 52 33.39 9.93 14.22
C GLY A 52 32.08 10.73 14.23
N GLU A 53 31.52 10.96 15.41
CA GLU A 53 30.31 11.77 15.61
C GLU A 53 30.52 13.25 15.28
N SER A 54 31.71 13.78 15.55
CA SER A 54 32.11 15.16 15.27
C SER A 54 32.39 15.40 13.78
N ILE A 55 33.14 14.51 13.13
CA ILE A 55 33.53 14.69 11.72
C ILE A 55 32.42 14.32 10.74
N ARG A 56 31.50 13.41 11.10
CA ARG A 56 30.35 13.06 10.23
C ARG A 56 29.35 14.21 10.03
N GLN A 57 29.38 15.23 10.88
CA GLN A 57 28.58 16.45 10.72
C GLN A 57 29.06 17.32 9.56
N ASP A 58 30.29 17.08 9.06
CA ASP A 58 30.85 17.72 7.88
C ASP A 58 31.35 16.64 6.88
N PRO A 59 30.46 16.16 5.97
CA PRO A 59 30.82 15.11 5.02
C PRO A 59 31.99 15.47 4.09
N GLN A 60 32.20 16.75 3.80
CA GLN A 60 33.31 17.21 2.94
C GLN A 60 34.64 17.17 3.70
N ALA A 61 34.65 17.57 4.97
CA ALA A 61 35.82 17.41 5.83
C ALA A 61 36.14 15.92 6.05
N PHE A 62 35.13 15.05 6.21
CA PHE A 62 35.35 13.62 6.36
C PHE A 62 35.95 12.96 5.10
N GLU A 63 35.42 13.27 3.91
CA GLU A 63 35.99 12.76 2.65
C GLU A 63 37.41 13.25 2.41
N SER A 64 37.69 14.53 2.71
CA SER A 64 39.04 15.10 2.60
C SER A 64 40.02 14.44 3.57
N PHE A 65 39.61 14.26 4.83
CA PHE A 65 40.41 13.59 5.86
C PHE A 65 40.77 12.14 5.48
N LEU A 66 39.83 11.39 4.91
CA LEU A 66 40.08 10.02 4.46
C LEU A 66 41.03 9.96 3.26
N ASN A 67 40.87 10.87 2.29
CA ASN A 67 41.74 10.94 1.11
C ASN A 67 43.20 11.22 1.49
N ASP A 68 43.43 12.15 2.44
CA ASP A 68 44.78 12.47 2.92
C ASP A 68 45.46 11.28 3.64
N HIS A 69 44.65 10.37 4.20
CA HIS A 69 45.11 9.14 4.83
C HIS A 69 45.07 7.92 3.90
N GLY A 70 44.89 8.13 2.59
CA GLY A 70 44.91 7.05 1.58
C GLY A 70 43.74 6.06 1.70
N LYS A 71 42.61 6.48 2.28
CA LYS A 71 41.38 5.66 2.40
C LYS A 71 40.30 6.21 1.49
N ALA A 72 39.64 5.32 0.74
CA ALA A 72 38.54 5.70 -0.13
C ALA A 72 37.21 5.80 0.62
N SER A 73 36.46 6.88 0.40
CA SER A 73 35.06 7.03 0.82
C SER A 73 34.12 6.21 -0.10
N ASN A 74 34.20 4.88 -0.02
CA ASN A 74 33.40 3.97 -0.81
C ASN A 74 32.02 3.69 -0.17
N LYS A 75 31.12 2.97 -0.87
CA LYS A 75 29.77 2.65 -0.38
C LYS A 75 29.75 1.99 1.00
N VAL A 76 30.78 1.19 1.32
CA VAL A 76 30.91 0.48 2.61
C VAL A 76 31.35 1.43 3.73
N THR A 77 32.32 2.30 3.47
CA THR A 77 32.78 3.34 4.41
C THR A 77 31.70 4.42 4.64
N LYS A 78 30.92 4.75 3.61
CA LYS A 78 29.77 5.66 3.74
C LYS A 78 28.64 5.08 4.58
N ALA A 79 28.45 3.75 4.54
CA ALA A 79 27.45 3.05 5.35
C ALA A 79 27.89 2.87 6.81
N ASN A 80 29.19 2.65 7.05
CA ASN A 80 29.77 2.65 8.39
C ASN A 80 31.13 3.40 8.39
N PRO A 81 31.13 4.69 8.77
CA PRO A 81 32.33 5.53 8.82
C PRO A 81 33.44 4.98 9.72
N TYR A 82 33.07 4.23 10.76
CA TYR A 82 34.03 3.69 11.73
C TYR A 82 34.93 2.60 11.14
N ASN A 83 34.54 1.97 10.03
CA ASN A 83 35.38 1.02 9.32
C ASN A 83 36.73 1.63 8.92
N ALA A 84 36.73 2.87 8.43
CA ALA A 84 37.96 3.56 8.06
C ALA A 84 38.68 4.13 9.28
N LEU A 85 37.94 4.63 10.28
CA LEU A 85 38.53 5.24 11.47
C LEU A 85 39.23 4.23 12.37
N VAL A 86 38.64 3.06 12.60
CA VAL A 86 39.26 1.95 13.35
C VAL A 86 40.50 1.44 12.61
N ASP A 87 40.42 1.35 11.29
CA ASP A 87 41.53 0.90 10.45
C ASP A 87 42.69 1.90 10.40
N LEU A 88 42.42 3.20 10.59
CA LEU A 88 43.44 4.24 10.71
C LEU A 88 43.99 4.39 12.14
N ALA A 89 43.22 4.00 13.15
CA ALA A 89 43.59 4.15 14.57
C ALA A 89 44.47 3.00 15.09
N PHE A 90 44.16 1.76 14.72
CA PHE A 90 44.85 0.56 15.21
C PHE A 90 45.86 0.01 14.20
N SER A 91 46.90 -0.67 14.67
CA SER A 91 47.96 -1.17 13.81
C SER A 91 47.55 -2.41 13.02
N ASP A 92 48.30 -2.69 11.95
CA ASP A 92 47.99 -3.81 11.07
C ASP A 92 48.15 -5.20 11.70
N LYS A 93 48.73 -5.25 12.92
CA LYS A 93 48.89 -6.47 13.71
C LYS A 93 47.55 -7.03 14.20
N ARG A 94 46.51 -6.20 14.30
CA ARG A 94 45.15 -6.64 14.67
C ARG A 94 44.46 -7.30 13.47
N SER A 95 43.77 -8.41 13.71
CA SER A 95 43.07 -9.11 12.64
C SER A 95 41.96 -8.24 12.04
N LYS A 96 41.67 -8.44 10.75
CA LYS A 96 40.55 -7.76 10.06
C LYS A 96 39.20 -8.04 10.74
N SER A 97 39.02 -9.26 11.26
CA SER A 97 37.83 -9.65 12.01
C SER A 97 37.66 -8.83 13.30
N TRP A 98 38.75 -8.60 14.04
CA TRP A 98 38.71 -7.81 15.26
C TRP A 98 38.42 -6.34 14.97
N ARG A 99 39.04 -5.76 13.95
CA ARG A 99 38.76 -4.36 13.53
C ARG A 99 37.30 -4.20 13.05
N SER A 100 36.76 -5.20 12.35
CA SER A 100 35.35 -5.22 11.96
C SER A 100 34.42 -5.32 13.18
N GLN A 101 34.79 -6.09 14.19
CA GLN A 101 34.05 -6.19 15.45
C GLN A 101 33.93 -4.81 16.12
N MET A 102 35.06 -4.11 16.28
CA MET A 102 35.08 -2.77 16.88
C MET A 102 34.26 -1.76 16.07
N SER A 103 34.38 -1.79 14.74
CA SER A 103 33.66 -0.88 13.84
C SER A 103 32.14 -1.09 13.88
N ASN A 104 31.69 -2.33 14.04
CA ASN A 104 30.26 -2.64 14.17
C ASN A 104 29.70 -2.24 15.54
N VAL A 105 30.49 -2.36 16.61
CA VAL A 105 30.10 -1.89 17.95
C VAL A 105 29.95 -0.36 17.96
N LEU A 106 30.90 0.36 17.36
CA LEU A 106 30.83 1.82 17.24
C LEU A 106 29.64 2.28 16.38
N ALA A 107 29.35 1.57 15.29
CA ALA A 107 28.18 1.83 14.46
C ALA A 107 26.86 1.57 15.21
N LEU A 108 26.77 0.49 15.99
CA LEU A 108 25.60 0.23 16.83
C LEU A 108 25.39 1.34 17.86
N ALA A 109 26.46 1.77 18.52
CA ALA A 109 26.40 2.86 19.48
C ALA A 109 25.88 4.15 18.84
N ALA A 110 26.35 4.49 17.63
CA ALA A 110 25.91 5.69 16.91
C ALA A 110 24.40 5.72 16.62
N GLU A 111 23.73 4.56 16.61
CA GLU A 111 22.29 4.44 16.41
C GLU A 111 21.49 4.31 17.71
N THR A 112 22.10 3.83 18.79
CA THR A 112 21.36 3.31 19.97
C THR A 112 21.75 3.93 21.30
N ILE A 113 22.85 4.67 21.39
CA ILE A 113 23.41 5.15 22.66
C ILE A 113 22.57 6.23 23.37
N GLY A 114 21.82 7.04 22.62
CA GLY A 114 21.05 8.16 23.18
C GLY A 114 21.95 9.22 23.84
N ASP A 115 21.59 9.67 25.05
CA ASP A 115 22.33 10.69 25.82
C ASP A 115 23.40 10.08 26.77
N GLN A 116 23.64 8.75 26.71
CA GLN A 116 24.60 8.07 27.58
C GLN A 116 26.06 8.30 27.13
N GLN A 117 27.01 8.27 28.06
CA GLN A 117 28.43 8.21 27.71
C GLN A 117 28.78 6.83 27.15
N PHE A 118 29.64 6.77 26.14
CA PHE A 118 29.94 5.54 25.39
C PHE A 118 30.56 4.44 26.26
N VAL A 119 31.40 4.81 27.23
CA VAL A 119 32.00 3.85 28.18
C VAL A 119 30.92 3.21 29.08
N ASP A 120 29.96 4.00 29.57
CA ASP A 120 28.86 3.51 30.41
C ASP A 120 27.88 2.64 29.61
N TRP A 121 27.63 3.02 28.36
CA TRP A 121 26.81 2.25 27.43
C TRP A 121 27.45 0.89 27.09
N LEU A 122 28.76 0.85 26.83
CA LEU A 122 29.50 -0.39 26.65
C LEU A 122 29.40 -1.28 27.90
N GLY A 123 29.61 -0.72 29.08
CA GLY A 123 29.53 -1.44 30.34
C GLY A 123 28.15 -2.06 30.60
N SER A 124 27.09 -1.30 30.34
CA SER A 124 25.69 -1.73 30.55
C SER A 124 25.25 -2.84 29.60
N ASN A 125 25.93 -3.00 28.46
CA ASN A 125 25.60 -3.97 27.41
C ASN A 125 26.60 -5.14 27.33
N GLY A 126 27.32 -5.43 28.42
CA GLY A 126 28.22 -6.59 28.51
C GLY A 126 29.56 -6.40 27.79
N GLY A 127 30.04 -5.15 27.74
CA GLY A 127 31.31 -4.78 27.10
C GLY A 127 31.28 -4.93 25.58
N VAL A 128 32.46 -4.91 24.98
CA VAL A 128 32.61 -4.99 23.51
C VAL A 128 32.06 -6.31 22.95
N SER A 129 32.16 -7.42 23.70
CA SER A 129 31.64 -8.72 23.28
C SER A 129 30.11 -8.76 23.24
N GLY A 130 29.45 -8.29 24.32
CA GLY A 130 27.99 -8.21 24.37
C GLY A 130 27.42 -7.24 23.33
N CYS A 131 28.03 -6.06 23.20
CA CYS A 131 27.65 -5.07 22.19
C CYS A 131 27.86 -5.59 20.76
N TYR A 132 28.86 -6.44 20.53
CA TYR A 132 29.06 -7.01 19.20
C TYR A 132 27.98 -8.04 18.86
N ILE A 133 27.52 -8.86 19.81
CA ILE A 133 26.38 -9.77 19.59
C ILE A 133 25.15 -8.96 19.21
N LEU A 134 24.89 -7.86 19.93
CA LEU A 134 23.81 -6.93 19.60
C LEU A 134 24.01 -6.29 18.22
N ALA A 135 25.24 -5.93 17.86
CA ALA A 135 25.54 -5.31 16.56
C ALA A 135 25.37 -6.31 15.42
N VAL A 136 25.78 -7.57 15.62
CA VAL A 136 25.56 -8.65 14.64
C VAL A 136 24.07 -8.90 14.45
N GLN A 137 23.26 -8.89 15.51
CA GLN A 137 21.80 -9.02 15.41
C GLN A 137 21.16 -7.80 14.71
N HIS A 138 21.61 -6.61 15.06
CA HIS A 138 21.09 -5.34 14.54
C HIS A 138 21.43 -5.13 13.05
N PHE A 139 22.63 -5.55 12.64
CA PHE A 139 23.13 -5.43 11.26
C PHE A 139 23.07 -6.74 10.46
N ALA A 140 22.44 -7.80 10.99
CA ALA A 140 22.32 -9.08 10.28
C ALA A 140 21.61 -8.88 8.94
N ARG A 141 22.18 -9.42 7.86
CA ARG A 141 21.51 -9.41 6.55
C ARG A 141 20.22 -10.24 6.63
N PRO A 142 19.16 -9.85 5.89
CA PRO A 142 17.84 -10.48 5.94
C PRO A 142 17.82 -12.01 5.77
N ALA A 143 18.80 -12.60 5.10
CA ALA A 143 18.85 -14.03 4.83
C ALA A 143 19.32 -14.89 6.03
N THR A 144 20.31 -14.42 6.80
CA THR A 144 20.88 -15.19 7.95
C THR A 144 19.98 -15.08 9.18
N ALA A 145 19.43 -13.89 9.44
CA ALA A 145 18.41 -13.69 10.47
C ALA A 145 17.15 -14.52 10.18
N LYS A 146 16.75 -14.65 8.90
CA LYS A 146 15.65 -15.50 8.47
C LYS A 146 15.94 -16.99 8.70
N ALA A 147 17.15 -17.48 8.44
CA ALA A 147 17.52 -18.89 8.63
C ALA A 147 17.55 -19.31 10.10
N GLU A 148 18.11 -18.47 10.98
CA GLU A 148 18.20 -18.75 12.42
C GLU A 148 16.83 -18.60 13.12
N LYS A 149 16.02 -17.63 12.66
CA LYS A 149 14.62 -17.46 13.05
C LYS A 149 13.74 -18.63 12.60
N LEU A 150 13.91 -19.13 11.38
CA LEU A 150 13.25 -20.35 10.89
C LEU A 150 13.60 -21.58 11.73
N ARG A 151 14.87 -21.70 12.15
CA ARG A 151 15.35 -22.81 12.99
C ARG A 151 14.67 -22.79 14.37
N SER A 152 14.60 -21.62 15.01
CA SER A 152 13.96 -21.47 16.32
C SER A 152 12.44 -21.73 16.29
N ILE A 153 11.75 -21.23 15.25
CA ILE A 153 10.31 -21.48 15.05
C ILE A 153 10.03 -22.98 14.87
N ARG A 154 10.85 -23.68 14.07
CA ARG A 154 10.74 -25.15 13.88
C ARG A 154 10.82 -25.89 15.21
N LEU A 155 11.78 -25.56 16.07
CA LEU A 155 11.97 -26.22 17.36
C LEU A 155 10.83 -25.93 18.35
N SER A 156 10.33 -24.70 18.37
CA SER A 156 9.17 -24.33 19.20
C SER A 156 7.90 -25.08 18.78
N THR A 157 7.62 -25.17 17.47
CA THR A 157 6.45 -25.88 16.94
C THR A 157 6.51 -27.37 17.28
N ILE A 158 7.69 -28.00 17.16
CA ILE A 158 7.87 -29.40 17.53
C ILE A 158 7.62 -29.63 19.03
N SER A 159 8.12 -28.75 19.89
CA SER A 159 7.91 -28.84 21.33
C SER A 159 6.43 -28.77 21.70
N GLU A 160 5.66 -27.87 21.07
CA GLU A 160 4.23 -27.72 21.29
C GLU A 160 3.41 -28.87 20.69
N GLU A 161 3.79 -29.41 19.53
CA GLU A 161 3.13 -30.57 18.93
C GLU A 161 3.31 -31.83 19.79
N LEU A 162 4.53 -32.05 20.31
CA LEU A 162 4.82 -33.17 21.20
C LEU A 162 4.05 -33.09 22.52
N LYS A 163 3.81 -31.89 23.06
CA LYS A 163 2.96 -31.70 24.25
C LYS A 163 1.49 -32.03 24.01
N ARG A 164 1.01 -31.94 22.77
CA ARG A 164 -0.40 -32.14 22.40
C ARG A 164 -0.73 -33.57 21.99
N LYS A 165 0.28 -34.39 21.64
CA LYS A 165 0.05 -35.80 21.29
C LYS A 165 -0.30 -36.64 22.53
N PRO A 166 -1.25 -37.58 22.42
CA PRO A 166 -1.68 -38.40 23.55
C PRO A 166 -0.51 -39.26 24.07
N ILE A 167 -0.20 -39.11 25.36
CA ILE A 167 0.78 -39.94 26.05
C ILE A 167 0.20 -41.35 26.17
N VAL A 168 0.84 -42.33 25.53
CA VAL A 168 0.52 -43.75 25.73
C VAL A 168 0.92 -44.10 27.16
N LYS A 169 -0.08 -44.35 28.03
CA LYS A 169 0.14 -44.65 29.46
C LYS A 169 0.50 -46.11 29.75
N THR A 170 0.49 -46.96 28.73
CA THR A 170 0.86 -48.38 28.84
C THR A 170 2.38 -48.51 28.68
N ALA A 171 3.04 -49.09 29.69
CA ALA A 171 4.48 -49.33 29.64
C ALA A 171 4.83 -50.28 28.47
N LEU A 172 5.89 -49.97 27.73
CA LEU A 172 6.43 -50.87 26.73
C LEU A 172 7.02 -52.11 27.44
N PRO A 173 6.59 -53.34 27.11
CA PRO A 173 7.08 -54.53 27.79
C PRO A 173 8.59 -54.69 27.60
N GLY A 174 9.34 -54.87 28.70
CA GLY A 174 10.77 -55.15 28.67
C GLY A 174 11.70 -53.94 28.62
N VAL A 175 11.19 -52.71 28.75
CA VAL A 175 12.01 -51.49 28.76
C VAL A 175 11.88 -50.76 30.11
N SER A 176 13.01 -50.51 30.77
CA SER A 176 13.10 -49.69 31.99
C SER A 176 14.06 -48.53 31.73
N LEU A 177 13.57 -47.29 31.84
CA LEU A 177 14.33 -46.06 31.64
C LEU A 177 14.14 -45.13 32.84
N PRO A 178 15.11 -44.24 33.14
CA PRO A 178 14.94 -43.21 34.18
C PRO A 178 13.79 -42.24 33.86
N ASP A 179 13.26 -41.54 34.87
CA ASP A 179 12.22 -40.52 34.67
C ASP A 179 12.74 -39.37 33.78
N GLY A 180 12.13 -39.18 32.60
CA GLY A 180 12.57 -38.18 31.62
C GLY A 180 11.95 -38.38 30.23
N PHE A 181 12.27 -37.51 29.28
CA PHE A 181 11.86 -37.67 27.87
C PHE A 181 12.97 -38.40 27.09
N HIS A 182 12.62 -39.54 26.47
CA HIS A 182 13.56 -40.40 25.74
C HIS A 182 13.15 -40.53 24.26
N ARG A 183 14.13 -40.63 23.34
CA ARG A 183 13.91 -40.91 21.91
C ARG A 183 14.59 -42.24 21.56
N SER A 184 13.88 -43.15 20.89
CA SER A 184 14.39 -44.48 20.58
C SER A 184 14.00 -44.93 19.17
N MET A 185 14.89 -45.64 18.48
CA MET A 185 14.50 -46.41 17.29
C MET A 185 14.00 -47.79 17.71
N LEU A 186 12.83 -48.16 17.19
CA LEU A 186 12.26 -49.50 17.36
C LEU A 186 12.59 -50.33 16.13
N PHE A 187 13.43 -51.35 16.31
CA PHE A 187 13.74 -52.35 15.28
C PHE A 187 12.91 -53.60 15.52
N SER A 188 12.17 -54.08 14.52
CA SER A 188 11.42 -55.33 14.63
C SER A 188 11.99 -56.40 13.72
N GLN A 189 12.27 -57.57 14.29
CA GLN A 189 12.71 -58.77 13.56
C GLN A 189 12.04 -59.99 14.19
N GLY A 190 11.34 -60.80 13.38
CA GLY A 190 10.71 -62.04 13.84
C GLY A 190 9.55 -61.87 14.84
N GLY A 191 8.83 -60.74 14.81
CA GLY A 191 7.68 -60.48 15.71
C GLY A 191 8.05 -59.97 17.10
N GLN A 192 9.34 -59.71 17.36
CA GLN A 192 9.81 -59.02 18.56
C GLN A 192 10.34 -57.64 18.20
N THR A 193 10.24 -56.70 19.14
CA THR A 193 10.64 -55.30 18.95
C THR A 193 11.78 -54.97 19.92
N PHE A 194 12.86 -54.41 19.39
CA PHE A 194 14.07 -54.07 20.10
C PHE A 194 14.27 -52.56 20.11
N LEU A 195 14.68 -52.02 21.26
CA LEU A 195 14.98 -50.60 21.43
C LEU A 195 16.46 -50.37 21.11
N VAL A 196 16.76 -49.53 20.12
CA VAL A 196 18.12 -49.08 19.82
C VAL A 196 18.30 -47.68 20.39
N ASP A 197 19.22 -47.57 21.35
CA ASP A 197 19.40 -46.46 22.27
C ASP A 197 20.22 -45.29 21.66
N ILE A 198 19.85 -44.05 21.97
CA ILE A 198 20.70 -42.86 21.80
C ILE A 198 20.94 -42.31 23.21
N ARG A 199 22.17 -42.40 23.70
CA ARG A 199 22.53 -42.06 25.10
C ARG A 199 22.50 -40.56 25.37
N GLU A 200 22.11 -40.17 26.58
CA GLU A 200 22.33 -38.84 27.14
C GLU A 200 23.83 -38.47 27.13
N GLY A 201 24.15 -37.32 26.52
CA GLY A 201 25.51 -36.78 26.41
C GLY A 201 25.75 -35.92 25.17
N ASP A 202 24.87 -35.99 24.17
CA ASP A 202 24.98 -35.20 22.96
C ASP A 202 24.50 -33.75 23.16
N SER A 203 25.30 -32.79 22.67
CA SER A 203 24.99 -31.35 22.76
C SER A 203 23.65 -30.99 22.10
N ASP A 204 22.99 -29.92 22.56
CA ASP A 204 21.71 -29.40 22.01
C ASP A 204 21.69 -29.36 20.47
N ALA A 205 22.83 -29.03 19.84
CA ALA A 205 22.98 -29.00 18.39
C ALA A 205 22.75 -30.35 17.68
N THR A 206 23.10 -31.46 18.33
CA THR A 206 22.92 -32.82 17.82
C THR A 206 21.48 -33.27 17.95
N LEU A 207 20.82 -32.92 19.06
CA LEU A 207 19.40 -33.16 19.29
C LEU A 207 18.54 -32.39 18.29
N GLU A 208 18.89 -31.12 18.04
CA GLU A 208 18.26 -30.26 17.03
C GLU A 208 18.42 -30.79 15.61
N LYS A 209 19.60 -31.33 15.26
CA LYS A 209 19.85 -31.91 13.94
C LYS A 209 18.88 -33.07 13.65
N TYR A 210 18.69 -33.98 14.61
CA TYR A 210 17.77 -35.11 14.45
C TYR A 210 16.28 -34.71 14.49
N LEU A 211 15.92 -33.61 15.16
CA LEU A 211 14.57 -33.04 15.11
C LEU A 211 14.27 -32.46 13.72
N LEU A 212 15.27 -31.83 13.09
CA LEU A 212 15.17 -31.26 11.75
C LEU A 212 15.19 -32.33 10.65
N GLU A 213 15.98 -33.40 10.78
CA GLU A 213 16.02 -34.52 9.83
C GLU A 213 14.71 -35.32 9.77
N ALA A 214 13.98 -35.46 10.90
CA ALA A 214 12.72 -36.20 10.95
C ALA A 214 11.56 -35.54 10.16
N ILE A 215 11.68 -34.25 9.82
CA ILE A 215 10.67 -33.46 9.11
C ILE A 215 10.97 -33.39 7.60
N GLY A 216 12.20 -33.72 7.20
CA GLY A 216 12.67 -33.62 5.81
C GLY A 216 12.71 -32.17 5.27
N ASP A 217 12.93 -32.04 3.96
CA ASP A 217 12.99 -30.76 3.21
C ASP A 217 11.63 -30.10 3.00
N ARG A 218 10.67 -30.26 3.93
CA ARG A 218 9.40 -29.51 3.88
C ARG A 218 9.69 -28.02 4.00
N ALA A 219 9.25 -27.25 3.00
CA ALA A 219 9.37 -25.80 2.97
C ALA A 219 8.74 -25.22 4.25
N VAL A 220 9.46 -24.30 4.90
CA VAL A 220 9.18 -23.87 6.30
C VAL A 220 7.89 -23.04 6.43
N THR A 221 7.23 -22.77 5.31
CA THR A 221 6.03 -21.96 5.17
C THR A 221 4.76 -22.79 5.01
N THR A 222 4.84 -24.12 4.97
CA THR A 222 3.65 -24.97 4.79
C THR A 222 3.06 -25.35 6.15
N HIS A 223 1.82 -24.91 6.40
CA HIS A 223 1.03 -25.27 7.58
C HIS A 223 1.01 -26.80 7.80
N PRO A 224 1.00 -27.33 9.05
CA PRO A 224 1.05 -28.77 9.29
C PRO A 224 -0.06 -29.60 8.61
N LEU A 225 -1.20 -28.95 8.37
CA LEU A 225 -2.37 -29.54 7.69
C LEU A 225 -2.42 -29.23 6.18
N ALA A 226 -1.39 -28.60 5.59
CA ALA A 226 -1.42 -28.14 4.21
C ALA A 226 -1.62 -29.28 3.19
N ASP A 227 -1.15 -30.48 3.53
CA ASP A 227 -1.28 -31.68 2.69
C ASP A 227 -2.68 -32.33 2.79
N LYS A 228 -3.53 -31.90 3.74
CA LYS A 228 -4.87 -32.50 3.91
C LYS A 228 -5.83 -32.02 2.81
N PRO A 229 -6.71 -32.90 2.31
CA PRO A 229 -7.83 -32.50 1.47
C PRO A 229 -8.65 -31.38 2.13
N LEU A 230 -9.12 -30.43 1.33
CA LEU A 230 -9.89 -29.26 1.78
C LEU A 230 -9.13 -28.30 2.74
N PHE A 231 -7.79 -28.36 2.83
CA PHE A 231 -7.04 -27.42 3.67
C PHE A 231 -7.32 -25.95 3.34
N SER A 232 -7.47 -25.58 2.07
CA SER A 232 -7.83 -24.20 1.67
C SER A 232 -9.20 -23.78 2.22
N VAL A 233 -10.17 -24.71 2.25
CA VAL A 233 -11.50 -24.49 2.85
C VAL A 233 -11.39 -24.37 4.37
N TYR A 234 -10.59 -25.23 5.00
CA TYR A 234 -10.29 -25.15 6.43
C TYR A 234 -9.68 -23.80 6.81
N ARG A 235 -8.64 -23.34 6.11
CA ARG A 235 -8.04 -22.04 6.36
C ARG A 235 -9.05 -20.91 6.18
N ALA A 236 -9.86 -20.96 5.13
CA ALA A 236 -10.89 -19.95 4.91
C ALA A 236 -11.89 -19.88 6.06
N ILE A 237 -12.38 -21.03 6.52
CA ILE A 237 -13.31 -21.12 7.65
C ILE A 237 -12.63 -20.72 8.97
N ASP A 238 -11.40 -21.14 9.23
CA ASP A 238 -10.66 -20.77 10.43
C ASP A 238 -10.36 -19.26 10.50
N LEU A 239 -10.03 -18.63 9.37
CA LEU A 239 -9.86 -17.18 9.28
C LEU A 239 -11.20 -16.45 9.51
N ILE A 240 -12.28 -16.89 8.87
CA ILE A 240 -13.60 -16.27 9.02
C ILE A 240 -14.13 -16.46 10.45
N SER A 241 -14.30 -17.70 10.92
CA SER A 241 -14.82 -17.99 12.27
C SER A 241 -13.88 -17.52 13.38
N GLY A 242 -12.57 -17.50 13.14
CA GLY A 242 -11.58 -17.01 14.10
C GLY A 242 -11.61 -15.50 14.28
N THR A 243 -11.96 -14.73 13.25
CA THR A 243 -11.94 -13.26 13.27
C THR A 243 -13.32 -12.59 13.36
N CYS A 244 -14.38 -13.24 12.87
CA CYS A 244 -15.76 -12.78 12.92
C CYS A 244 -16.50 -13.41 14.12
N LYS A 245 -16.54 -12.70 15.25
CA LYS A 245 -17.13 -13.23 16.47
C LYS A 245 -18.66 -13.37 16.41
N PRO A 246 -19.23 -14.30 17.19
CA PRO A 246 -20.67 -14.40 17.35
C PRO A 246 -21.27 -13.10 17.91
N SER A 247 -22.39 -12.65 17.35
CA SER A 247 -23.15 -11.51 17.88
C SER A 247 -24.04 -11.95 19.05
N SER A 248 -24.83 -11.02 19.62
CA SER A 248 -25.75 -11.31 20.72
C SER A 248 -26.69 -12.48 20.41
N ALA A 249 -27.02 -13.27 21.43
CA ALA A 249 -27.87 -14.46 21.32
C ALA A 249 -29.15 -14.18 20.51
N GLY A 250 -29.38 -14.97 19.44
CA GLY A 250 -30.60 -14.95 18.63
C GLY A 250 -30.47 -14.37 17.22
N GLN A 251 -29.33 -13.82 16.83
CA GLN A 251 -29.08 -13.38 15.45
C GLN A 251 -28.44 -14.50 14.62
N SER A 252 -28.92 -14.71 13.40
CA SER A 252 -28.33 -15.69 12.48
C SER A 252 -27.00 -15.17 11.91
N GLN A 253 -25.97 -16.01 12.00
CA GLN A 253 -24.65 -15.78 11.43
C GLN A 253 -24.20 -17.04 10.71
N CYS A 254 -23.67 -16.88 9.50
CA CYS A 254 -23.34 -17.99 8.64
C CYS A 254 -22.26 -17.62 7.61
N ILE A 255 -21.74 -18.62 6.90
CA ILE A 255 -20.74 -18.48 5.85
C ILE A 255 -21.37 -18.92 4.53
N ALA A 256 -21.47 -18.00 3.57
CA ALA A 256 -21.86 -18.33 2.21
C ALA A 256 -20.67 -18.87 1.42
N ILE A 257 -20.85 -19.99 0.72
CA ILE A 257 -19.83 -20.70 -0.06
C ILE A 257 -20.35 -20.92 -1.48
N TRP A 258 -19.60 -20.49 -2.49
CA TRP A 258 -19.99 -20.69 -3.90
C TRP A 258 -18.79 -20.61 -4.86
N ASN A 259 -18.94 -21.20 -6.04
CA ASN A 259 -18.01 -20.96 -7.15
C ASN A 259 -18.43 -19.73 -7.93
N GLU A 260 -17.47 -18.85 -8.20
CA GLU A 260 -17.62 -17.66 -9.02
C GLU A 260 -16.68 -17.76 -10.22
N ASP A 261 -17.17 -17.41 -11.40
CA ASP A 261 -16.33 -17.24 -12.58
C ASP A 261 -15.45 -16.00 -12.38
N ALA A 262 -14.14 -16.21 -12.23
CA ALA A 262 -13.14 -15.16 -12.20
C ALA A 262 -12.23 -15.24 -13.44
N GLU A 263 -11.46 -14.17 -13.69
CA GLU A 263 -10.65 -14.01 -14.90
C GLU A 263 -9.56 -15.08 -15.05
N ASP A 264 -8.95 -15.50 -13.93
CA ASP A 264 -7.90 -16.53 -13.90
C ASP A 264 -8.48 -17.96 -13.77
N GLY A 265 -9.79 -18.10 -14.01
CA GLY A 265 -10.54 -19.35 -13.88
C GLY A 265 -11.56 -19.32 -12.75
N PRO A 266 -12.41 -20.36 -12.63
CA PRO A 266 -13.40 -20.44 -11.58
C PRO A 266 -12.71 -20.53 -10.21
N VAL A 267 -13.18 -19.73 -9.26
CA VAL A 267 -12.68 -19.65 -7.87
C VAL A 267 -13.80 -19.95 -6.89
N THR A 268 -13.48 -20.45 -5.69
CA THR A 268 -14.47 -20.56 -4.61
C THR A 268 -14.39 -19.36 -3.69
N LYS A 269 -15.52 -18.72 -3.41
CA LYS A 269 -15.64 -17.65 -2.41
C LYS A 269 -16.35 -18.15 -1.16
N LEU A 270 -15.80 -17.75 -0.01
CA LEU A 270 -16.39 -17.93 1.31
C LEU A 270 -16.61 -16.54 1.91
N ARG A 271 -17.83 -16.22 2.34
CA ARG A 271 -18.18 -14.90 2.87
C ARG A 271 -19.00 -15.00 4.15
N PHE A 272 -18.57 -14.26 5.18
CA PHE A 272 -19.33 -14.11 6.41
C PHE A 272 -20.59 -13.25 6.20
N LEU A 273 -21.74 -13.73 6.67
CA LEU A 273 -23.03 -13.04 6.65
C LEU A 273 -23.62 -12.97 8.07
N SER A 274 -24.31 -11.87 8.38
CA SER A 274 -24.95 -11.66 9.69
C SER A 274 -26.24 -10.85 9.57
N GLU A 275 -27.21 -11.07 10.46
CA GLU A 275 -28.38 -10.21 10.62
C GLU A 275 -28.05 -8.90 11.38
N ALA A 276 -26.91 -8.85 12.08
CA ALA A 276 -26.48 -7.69 12.85
C ALA A 276 -26.13 -6.49 11.94
N TYR A 277 -26.39 -5.27 12.41
CA TYR A 277 -26.00 -4.05 11.70
C TYR A 277 -24.52 -3.65 11.92
N SER A 278 -23.91 -4.14 12.99
CA SER A 278 -22.50 -3.92 13.31
C SER A 278 -21.85 -5.26 13.62
N PHE A 279 -21.00 -5.71 12.72
CA PHE A 279 -20.22 -6.93 12.86
C PHE A 279 -18.95 -6.82 12.04
N THR A 280 -17.96 -7.61 12.43
CA THR A 280 -16.72 -7.80 11.68
C THR A 280 -17.01 -8.70 10.48
N HIS A 281 -16.52 -8.34 9.30
CA HIS A 281 -16.75 -9.14 8.10
C HIS A 281 -15.44 -9.66 7.52
N ALA A 282 -15.52 -10.84 6.92
CA ALA A 282 -14.43 -11.48 6.22
C ALA A 282 -14.95 -12.14 4.93
N THR A 283 -14.20 -12.01 3.85
CA THR A 283 -14.37 -12.79 2.63
C THR A 283 -13.03 -13.42 2.28
N VAL A 284 -13.04 -14.73 2.03
CA VAL A 284 -11.88 -15.48 1.55
C VAL A 284 -12.19 -15.99 0.15
N THR A 285 -11.28 -15.81 -0.79
CA THR A 285 -11.38 -16.37 -2.15
C THR A 285 -10.26 -17.38 -2.33
N LEU A 286 -10.63 -18.64 -2.57
CA LEU A 286 -9.69 -19.72 -2.84
C LEU A 286 -9.14 -19.58 -4.27
N ALA A 287 -7.88 -19.91 -4.48
CA ALA A 287 -7.23 -19.84 -5.79
C ALA A 287 -7.89 -20.72 -6.86
N HIS A 288 -8.59 -21.78 -6.43
CA HIS A 288 -9.24 -22.74 -7.31
C HIS A 288 -10.67 -23.02 -6.84
N ALA A 289 -11.58 -23.21 -7.80
CA ALA A 289 -12.93 -23.66 -7.53
C ALA A 289 -12.98 -25.10 -7.00
N LEU A 290 -13.90 -25.34 -6.06
CA LEU A 290 -14.28 -26.65 -5.56
C LEU A 290 -15.17 -27.33 -6.62
N PRO A 291 -14.73 -28.44 -7.24
CA PRO A 291 -15.49 -29.12 -8.28
C PRO A 291 -16.91 -29.51 -7.85
N GLU A 292 -17.09 -29.80 -6.56
CA GLU A 292 -18.35 -30.24 -5.95
C GLU A 292 -19.44 -29.15 -5.97
N LEU A 293 -19.06 -27.88 -6.13
CA LEU A 293 -19.95 -26.72 -6.17
C LEU A 293 -20.32 -26.27 -7.59
N ASN A 294 -19.74 -26.86 -8.63
CA ASN A 294 -19.94 -26.43 -10.02
C ASN A 294 -21.41 -26.49 -10.45
N GLY A 295 -21.95 -25.34 -10.86
CA GLY A 295 -23.35 -25.22 -11.32
C GLY A 295 -24.41 -25.38 -10.22
N LYS A 296 -24.02 -25.48 -8.94
CA LYS A 296 -24.94 -25.73 -7.82
C LYS A 296 -25.41 -24.47 -7.07
N GLY A 297 -24.93 -23.29 -7.46
CA GLY A 297 -25.34 -22.01 -6.85
C GLY A 297 -24.62 -21.68 -5.55
N GLN A 298 -25.28 -20.93 -4.66
CA GLN A 298 -24.72 -20.50 -3.37
C GLN A 298 -25.26 -21.34 -2.23
N PHE A 299 -24.36 -21.82 -1.36
CA PHE A 299 -24.69 -22.58 -0.17
C PHE A 299 -24.30 -21.82 1.10
N ILE A 300 -24.93 -22.18 2.20
CA ILE A 300 -24.74 -21.60 3.53
C ILE A 300 -24.26 -22.71 4.46
N LEU A 301 -23.18 -22.42 5.19
CA LEU A 301 -22.73 -23.17 6.36
C LEU A 301 -23.01 -22.32 7.60
N ASP A 302 -23.83 -22.82 8.52
CA ASP A 302 -24.08 -22.11 9.77
C ASP A 302 -22.78 -21.95 10.58
N LEU A 303 -22.64 -20.84 11.32
CA LEU A 303 -21.39 -20.55 12.03
C LEU A 303 -21.05 -21.62 13.08
N ALA A 304 -22.05 -22.24 13.70
CA ALA A 304 -21.86 -23.33 14.66
C ALA A 304 -21.25 -24.58 13.97
N ASP A 305 -21.74 -24.93 12.79
CA ASP A 305 -21.21 -26.05 12.00
C ASP A 305 -19.81 -25.74 11.48
N ALA A 306 -19.56 -24.48 11.08
CA ALA A 306 -18.23 -24.02 10.70
C ALA A 306 -17.22 -24.16 11.85
N ASP A 307 -17.62 -23.88 13.10
CA ASP A 307 -16.78 -24.09 14.28
C ASP A 307 -16.56 -25.58 14.59
N ILE A 308 -17.56 -26.45 14.38
CA ILE A 308 -17.39 -27.91 14.50
C ILE A 308 -16.35 -28.39 13.48
N PHE A 309 -16.50 -28.02 12.21
CA PHE A 309 -15.53 -28.34 11.16
C PHE A 309 -14.12 -27.88 11.53
N ARG A 310 -14.00 -26.61 11.95
CA ARG A 310 -12.72 -26.01 12.35
C ARG A 310 -12.03 -26.78 13.49
N GLN A 311 -12.77 -27.20 14.51
CA GLN A 311 -12.21 -27.94 15.65
C GLN A 311 -11.82 -29.37 15.27
N GLN A 312 -12.61 -30.02 14.44
CA GLN A 312 -12.43 -31.43 14.09
C GLN A 312 -11.43 -31.66 12.95
N PHE A 313 -11.23 -30.70 12.04
CA PHE A 313 -10.26 -30.81 10.93
C PHE A 313 -8.81 -31.02 11.40
N GLN A 314 -8.51 -30.60 12.64
CA GLN A 314 -7.22 -30.79 13.29
C GLN A 314 -6.96 -32.25 13.71
N GLN A 315 -7.98 -33.11 13.75
CA GLN A 315 -7.87 -34.54 14.10
C GLN A 315 -7.36 -35.37 12.90
N ASP A 316 -6.89 -36.60 13.11
CA ASP A 316 -6.33 -37.48 12.06
C ASP A 316 -7.36 -38.04 11.06
N THR A 317 -8.48 -37.35 10.85
CA THR A 317 -9.52 -37.69 9.87
C THR A 317 -9.41 -36.81 8.62
N GLU A 318 -9.79 -37.35 7.47
CA GLU A 318 -9.90 -36.60 6.22
C GLU A 318 -11.34 -36.13 6.03
N TRP A 319 -11.48 -34.93 5.47
CA TRP A 319 -12.76 -34.31 5.18
C TRP A 319 -13.01 -34.23 3.68
N ALA A 320 -14.25 -34.41 3.26
CA ALA A 320 -14.68 -34.28 1.88
C ALA A 320 -16.03 -33.57 1.79
N ILE A 321 -16.27 -32.91 0.65
CA ILE A 321 -17.60 -32.43 0.27
C ILE A 321 -18.21 -33.51 -0.62
N SER A 322 -19.44 -33.92 -0.31
CA SER A 322 -20.14 -34.94 -1.08
C SER A 322 -21.63 -34.65 -1.13
N GLU A 323 -22.34 -35.30 -2.04
CA GLU A 323 -23.80 -35.21 -2.10
C GLU A 323 -24.40 -36.43 -1.40
N ASP A 324 -25.26 -36.19 -0.42
CA ASP A 324 -25.95 -37.20 0.37
C ASP A 324 -27.45 -36.88 0.39
N ASN A 325 -28.27 -37.79 -0.15
CA ASN A 325 -29.73 -37.63 -0.27
C ASN A 325 -30.18 -36.30 -0.92
N GLY A 326 -29.42 -35.80 -1.90
CA GLY A 326 -29.71 -34.55 -2.61
C GLY A 326 -29.32 -33.28 -1.85
N ALA A 327 -28.73 -33.40 -0.66
CA ALA A 327 -28.11 -32.31 0.08
C ALA A 327 -26.58 -32.37 -0.07
N LEU A 328 -25.93 -31.22 -0.15
CA LEU A 328 -24.48 -31.15 -0.14
C LEU A 328 -23.99 -31.20 1.31
N VAL A 329 -23.04 -32.08 1.63
CA VAL A 329 -22.58 -32.35 2.99
C VAL A 329 -21.06 -32.28 3.05
N LEU A 330 -20.56 -31.59 4.07
CA LEU A 330 -19.17 -31.61 4.50
C LEU A 330 -19.02 -32.67 5.60
N ALA A 331 -18.27 -33.74 5.34
CA ALA A 331 -18.17 -34.88 6.24
C ALA A 331 -16.74 -35.38 6.43
N ASP A 332 -16.45 -35.89 7.62
CA ASP A 332 -15.21 -36.60 7.91
C ASP A 332 -15.31 -38.11 7.59
N ASN A 333 -14.16 -38.77 7.47
CA ASN A 333 -14.05 -40.20 7.19
C ASN A 333 -13.90 -41.09 8.46
N ALA A 334 -14.25 -40.59 9.65
CA ALA A 334 -14.18 -41.36 10.89
C ALA A 334 -15.19 -42.52 10.90
N LYS A 335 -14.97 -43.47 11.83
CA LYS A 335 -15.92 -44.60 12.06
C LYS A 335 -17.34 -44.13 12.40
N SER A 336 -17.45 -42.98 13.07
CA SER A 336 -18.70 -42.29 13.34
C SER A 336 -18.59 -40.90 12.71
N PRO A 337 -18.93 -40.76 11.42
CA PRO A 337 -18.60 -39.55 10.67
C PRO A 337 -19.45 -38.37 11.12
N THR A 338 -18.81 -37.22 11.37
CA THR A 338 -19.53 -35.96 11.52
C THR A 338 -20.02 -35.52 10.16
N ARG A 339 -21.28 -35.07 10.07
CA ARG A 339 -21.92 -34.62 8.83
C ARG A 339 -22.50 -33.24 9.03
N LEU A 340 -22.01 -32.27 8.26
CA LEU A 340 -22.42 -30.87 8.31
C LEU A 340 -23.11 -30.53 6.99
N THR A 341 -24.34 -30.04 7.07
CA THR A 341 -25.16 -29.81 5.86
C THR A 341 -24.87 -28.41 5.30
N LEU A 342 -24.64 -28.33 4.00
CA LEU A 342 -24.56 -27.08 3.25
C LEU A 342 -25.94 -26.78 2.66
N SER A 343 -26.64 -25.84 3.27
CA SER A 343 -28.03 -25.49 2.90
C SER A 343 -28.04 -24.49 1.73
N PRO A 344 -28.95 -24.60 0.76
CA PRO A 344 -29.11 -23.59 -0.28
C PRO A 344 -29.36 -22.19 0.29
N VAL A 345 -28.79 -21.15 -0.33
CA VAL A 345 -29.01 -19.74 0.10
C VAL A 345 -30.50 -19.33 0.08
N SER A 346 -31.32 -20.01 -0.74
CA SER A 346 -32.77 -19.79 -0.80
C SER A 346 -33.48 -20.07 0.51
N ASP A 347 -32.94 -20.96 1.34
CA ASP A 347 -33.53 -21.35 2.63
C ASP A 347 -33.39 -20.22 3.68
N TYR A 348 -32.60 -19.20 3.34
CA TYR A 348 -32.37 -18.00 4.15
C TYR A 348 -32.96 -16.74 3.49
N ALA A 349 -33.83 -16.88 2.48
CA ALA A 349 -34.38 -15.73 1.75
C ALA A 349 -35.28 -14.81 2.62
N ASP A 350 -35.86 -15.34 3.70
CA ASP A 350 -36.64 -14.61 4.69
C ASP A 350 -35.76 -13.89 5.73
N ARG A 351 -34.47 -14.25 5.81
CA ARG A 351 -33.51 -13.68 6.76
C ARG A 351 -32.96 -12.36 6.23
N LYS A 352 -32.83 -11.37 7.12
CA LYS A 352 -32.29 -10.04 6.79
C LYS A 352 -30.76 -10.04 6.82
N LEU A 353 -30.15 -10.96 6.08
CA LEU A 353 -28.71 -11.12 6.03
C LEU A 353 -28.03 -9.89 5.43
N ARG A 354 -26.84 -9.58 5.94
CA ARG A 354 -25.99 -8.45 5.55
C ARG A 354 -24.60 -8.95 5.25
N GLN A 355 -23.92 -8.22 4.36
CA GLN A 355 -22.53 -8.44 4.00
C GLN A 355 -21.69 -7.18 4.25
N GLY A 356 -20.37 -7.32 4.23
CA GLY A 356 -19.46 -6.18 4.32
C GLY A 356 -19.57 -5.25 3.11
N ARG A 357 -19.74 -3.95 3.32
CA ARG A 357 -19.82 -2.94 2.24
C ARG A 357 -18.42 -2.56 1.77
N LYS A 358 -18.23 -2.29 0.48
CA LYS A 358 -16.95 -1.79 -0.06
C LYS A 358 -16.64 -0.39 0.50
N LEU A 359 -15.43 -0.22 1.05
CA LEU A 359 -15.00 1.05 1.66
C LEU A 359 -14.19 1.89 0.66
N GLY A 360 -14.27 3.21 0.79
CA GLY A 360 -13.75 4.17 -0.20
C GLY A 360 -12.25 4.44 -0.08
N LEU A 361 -11.82 5.16 0.96
CA LEU A 361 -10.45 5.67 1.07
C LEU A 361 -9.59 4.77 1.96
N ARG A 362 -8.57 4.16 1.36
CA ARG A 362 -7.53 3.42 2.07
C ARG A 362 -6.50 4.40 2.61
N THR A 363 -6.33 4.47 3.92
CA THR A 363 -5.34 5.36 4.57
C THR A 363 -4.49 4.57 5.55
N ARG A 364 -3.37 5.14 5.98
CA ARG A 364 -2.60 4.61 7.13
C ARG A 364 -2.29 3.12 7.00
N HIS A 365 -1.57 2.80 5.92
CA HIS A 365 -1.12 1.44 5.64
C HIS A 365 -0.14 0.97 6.70
N PHE A 366 -0.26 -0.29 7.09
CA PHE A 366 0.63 -0.95 8.04
C PHE A 366 0.97 -2.35 7.54
N THR A 367 2.07 -2.89 8.06
CA THR A 367 2.50 -4.26 7.83
C THR A 367 2.70 -4.93 9.17
N MET A 368 1.89 -5.94 9.46
CA MET A 368 2.01 -6.77 10.64
C MET A 368 2.97 -7.92 10.34
N SER A 369 4.22 -7.77 10.76
CA SER A 369 5.16 -8.90 10.68
C SER A 369 4.74 -10.01 11.65
N LEU A 370 5.04 -11.26 11.31
CA LEU A 370 4.73 -12.43 12.15
C LEU A 370 5.22 -12.25 13.60
N ASP A 371 6.45 -11.78 13.78
CA ASP A 371 7.04 -11.55 15.10
C ASP A 371 6.33 -10.44 15.87
N ALA A 372 5.90 -9.40 15.16
CA ALA A 372 5.18 -8.30 15.78
C ALA A 372 3.79 -8.77 16.24
N MET A 373 3.06 -9.54 15.43
CA MET A 373 1.78 -10.13 15.83
C MET A 373 1.93 -11.06 17.03
N GLN A 374 2.96 -11.92 17.03
CA GLN A 374 3.20 -12.87 18.12
C GLN A 374 3.54 -12.14 19.42
N ARG A 375 4.41 -11.14 19.33
CA ARG A 375 4.81 -10.30 20.46
C ARG A 375 3.61 -9.54 21.01
N ASP A 376 2.82 -8.91 20.16
CA ASP A 376 1.69 -8.08 20.56
C ASP A 376 0.56 -8.90 21.17
N SER A 377 0.26 -10.07 20.60
CA SER A 377 -0.68 -11.04 21.17
C SER A 377 -0.25 -11.49 22.57
N LYS A 378 1.01 -11.93 22.73
CA LYS A 378 1.55 -12.36 24.03
C LYS A 378 1.60 -11.22 25.04
N ASN A 379 1.99 -10.02 24.61
CA ASN A 379 2.02 -8.83 25.45
C ASN A 379 0.63 -8.48 25.95
N LEU A 380 -0.40 -8.59 25.10
CA LEU A 380 -1.78 -8.32 25.48
C LEU A 380 -2.27 -9.34 26.52
N ASP A 381 -1.97 -10.62 26.35
CA ASP A 381 -2.32 -11.67 27.31
C ASP A 381 -1.65 -11.44 28.67
N ILE A 382 -0.35 -11.11 28.68
CA ILE A 382 0.40 -10.78 29.91
C ILE A 382 -0.21 -9.54 30.57
N ALA A 383 -0.44 -8.46 29.80
CA ALA A 383 -1.02 -7.23 30.30
C ALA A 383 -2.42 -7.48 30.90
N MET A 384 -3.22 -8.34 30.28
CA MET A 384 -4.56 -8.67 30.76
C MET A 384 -4.54 -9.54 32.03
N THR A 385 -3.60 -10.48 32.12
CA THR A 385 -3.38 -11.29 33.32
C THR A 385 -2.93 -10.42 34.49
N LEU A 386 -1.96 -9.53 34.25
CA LEU A 386 -1.47 -8.59 35.26
C LEU A 386 -2.56 -7.62 35.70
N PHE A 387 -3.36 -7.10 34.77
CA PHE A 387 -4.50 -6.26 35.09
C PHE A 387 -5.50 -6.98 35.98
N GLN A 388 -5.90 -8.23 35.64
CA GLN A 388 -6.81 -9.01 36.48
C GLN A 388 -6.25 -9.24 37.89
N LYS A 389 -4.97 -9.60 38.00
CA LYS A 389 -4.30 -9.80 39.30
C LYS A 389 -4.27 -8.52 40.13
N ALA A 390 -3.92 -7.39 39.51
CA ALA A 390 -3.92 -6.09 40.18
C ALA A 390 -5.35 -5.68 40.59
N ASN A 391 -6.36 -5.98 39.77
CA ASN A 391 -7.74 -5.64 40.03
C ASN A 391 -8.33 -6.44 41.20
N ALA A 392 -7.93 -7.71 41.35
CA ALA A 392 -8.31 -8.55 42.48
C ALA A 392 -7.74 -8.06 43.82
N GLN A 393 -6.65 -7.28 43.78
CA GLN A 393 -6.00 -6.69 44.96
C GLN A 393 -6.56 -5.30 45.31
N ARG A 394 -7.45 -4.72 44.50
CA ARG A 394 -8.03 -3.40 44.73
C ARG A 394 -9.30 -3.51 45.57
N THR A 395 -9.48 -2.55 46.48
CA THR A 395 -10.72 -2.35 47.23
C THR A 395 -11.90 -1.97 46.33
N THR A 396 -11.63 -1.40 45.15
CA THR A 396 -12.63 -1.11 44.12
C THR A 396 -12.13 -1.56 42.76
N PRO A 397 -12.71 -2.63 42.18
CA PRO A 397 -12.32 -3.12 40.86
C PRO A 397 -12.60 -2.09 39.75
N ILE A 398 -11.64 -1.93 38.82
CA ILE A 398 -11.78 -1.17 37.58
C ILE A 398 -12.30 -2.08 36.47
N SER A 399 -13.14 -1.54 35.59
CA SER A 399 -13.63 -2.26 34.42
C SER A 399 -12.48 -2.67 33.48
N ARG A 400 -12.51 -3.91 32.99
CA ARG A 400 -11.55 -4.41 32.00
C ARG A 400 -11.55 -3.50 30.75
N PRO A 401 -10.38 -3.07 30.25
CA PRO A 401 -10.31 -2.35 28.99
C PRO A 401 -10.86 -3.23 27.86
N LYS A 402 -11.65 -2.63 26.98
CA LYS A 402 -12.29 -3.31 25.84
C LYS A 402 -11.75 -2.83 24.49
N ARG A 403 -10.91 -1.79 24.49
CA ARG A 403 -10.56 -1.02 23.29
C ARG A 403 -9.13 -0.55 23.34
N PHE A 404 -8.53 -0.47 22.16
CA PHE A 404 -7.29 0.23 21.90
C PHE A 404 -7.57 1.64 21.38
N GLN A 405 -6.71 2.55 21.78
CA GLN A 405 -6.60 3.89 21.24
C GLN A 405 -5.35 3.99 20.38
N TRP A 406 -5.27 5.05 19.59
CA TRP A 406 -4.06 5.40 18.86
C TRP A 406 -3.13 6.19 19.77
N VAL A 407 -1.87 5.76 19.87
CA VAL A 407 -0.84 6.39 20.71
C VAL A 407 0.32 6.82 19.82
N PHE A 408 0.84 8.03 20.04
CA PHE A 408 2.01 8.53 19.34
C PHE A 408 3.28 8.28 20.17
N ASN A 409 4.23 7.53 19.63
CA ASN A 409 5.46 7.15 20.33
C ASN A 409 6.67 8.05 20.00
N GLY A 410 6.44 9.20 19.34
CA GLY A 410 7.49 10.11 18.89
C GLY A 410 7.97 9.88 17.46
N LYS A 411 7.71 8.70 16.87
CA LYS A 411 8.06 8.37 15.48
C LYS A 411 6.88 7.86 14.65
N HIS A 412 5.97 7.11 15.26
CA HIS A 412 4.83 6.47 14.63
C HIS A 412 3.56 6.59 15.49
N ILE A 413 2.41 6.40 14.86
CA ILE A 413 1.15 6.12 15.56
C ILE A 413 0.98 4.60 15.62
N GLU A 414 0.68 4.08 16.80
CA GLU A 414 0.48 2.65 17.05
C GLU A 414 -0.72 2.40 17.97
N LEU A 415 -1.13 1.13 18.12
CA LEU A 415 -2.21 0.77 19.05
C LEU A 415 -1.71 0.83 20.49
N GLY A 416 -2.57 1.27 21.41
CA GLY A 416 -2.23 1.31 22.81
C GLY A 416 -3.36 1.66 23.77
N PHE A 417 -3.00 1.86 25.03
CA PHE A 417 -3.90 2.30 26.11
C PHE A 417 -3.51 3.69 26.62
N GLU A 418 -4.50 4.49 27.02
CA GLU A 418 -4.25 5.77 27.71
C GLU A 418 -3.49 5.53 29.03
N GLN A 419 -2.56 6.43 29.38
CA GLN A 419 -1.64 6.31 30.54
C GLN A 419 -2.33 6.15 31.91
N THR A 420 -3.65 6.34 31.99
CA THR A 420 -4.47 6.21 33.20
C THR A 420 -4.86 4.76 33.56
N SER A 421 -4.54 3.77 32.71
CA SER A 421 -5.03 2.39 32.85
C SER A 421 -4.22 1.47 33.79
N GLY A 422 -3.06 1.91 34.29
CA GLY A 422 -2.24 1.12 35.23
C GLY A 422 -1.70 -0.20 34.65
N MET A 423 -1.71 -0.36 33.32
CA MET A 423 -1.15 -1.51 32.62
C MET A 423 0.31 -1.27 32.27
N MET A 424 1.18 -2.27 32.48
CA MET A 424 2.54 -2.28 31.90
C MET A 424 2.44 -2.71 30.42
N ASN A 425 3.31 -2.16 29.56
CA ASN A 425 3.30 -2.30 28.09
C ASN A 425 2.03 -1.75 27.43
N THR A 426 1.97 -0.42 27.29
CA THR A 426 0.81 0.28 26.73
C THR A 426 0.77 0.33 25.21
N ASN A 427 1.76 -0.20 24.50
CA ASN A 427 1.94 0.02 23.06
C ASN A 427 2.12 -1.30 22.30
N TYR A 428 1.52 -1.37 21.11
CA TYR A 428 1.41 -2.55 20.24
C TYR A 428 1.82 -2.17 18.81
N PRO A 429 3.12 -2.25 18.48
CA PRO A 429 3.71 -1.73 17.24
C PRO A 429 3.39 -2.56 15.99
N SER A 430 2.77 -3.75 16.10
CA SER A 430 2.37 -4.54 14.92
C SER A 430 1.45 -3.75 13.98
N VAL A 431 0.65 -2.85 14.54
CA VAL A 431 -0.19 -1.91 13.80
C VAL A 431 0.38 -0.50 13.99
N ALA A 432 1.52 -0.25 13.34
CA ALA A 432 2.16 1.06 13.32
C ALA A 432 2.15 1.66 11.91
N PHE A 433 1.87 2.96 11.82
CA PHE A 433 1.95 3.71 10.56
C PHE A 433 2.57 5.09 10.78
N LYS A 434 3.21 5.61 9.73
CA LYS A 434 3.73 6.98 9.70
C LYS A 434 2.56 7.93 9.45
N ASP A 435 2.30 8.81 10.40
CA ASP A 435 1.35 9.91 10.23
C ASP A 435 2.10 11.23 10.46
N THR A 436 1.99 12.15 9.51
CA THR A 436 2.60 13.49 9.57
C THR A 436 1.69 14.51 10.25
N THR A 437 0.48 14.11 10.65
CA THR A 437 -0.47 14.97 11.36
C THR A 437 -0.22 14.93 12.87
N SER A 438 -0.26 16.09 13.52
CA SER A 438 -0.11 16.22 14.98
C SER A 438 -1.35 15.81 15.78
N THR A 439 -2.33 15.15 15.14
CA THR A 439 -3.63 14.82 15.73
C THR A 439 -3.89 13.32 15.64
N LEU A 440 -3.95 12.66 16.80
CA LEU A 440 -4.32 11.26 16.90
C LEU A 440 -5.75 11.05 16.38
N PRO A 441 -6.02 9.94 15.65
CA PRO A 441 -7.38 9.59 15.29
C PRO A 441 -8.23 9.41 16.56
N GLN A 442 -9.47 9.88 16.52
CA GLN A 442 -10.40 9.78 17.67
C GLN A 442 -11.20 8.47 17.69
N ASN A 443 -10.98 7.60 16.70
CA ASN A 443 -11.62 6.31 16.63
C ASN A 443 -10.82 5.26 17.41
N GLU A 444 -11.51 4.26 17.97
CA GLU A 444 -10.92 3.22 18.80
C GLU A 444 -11.12 1.85 18.12
N LEU A 445 -10.19 0.92 18.32
CA LEU A 445 -10.29 -0.45 17.83
C LEU A 445 -10.69 -1.38 18.97
N LEU A 446 -11.60 -2.32 18.72
CA LEU A 446 -11.93 -3.34 19.72
C LEU A 446 -10.72 -4.23 19.99
N LEU A 447 -10.35 -4.35 21.26
CA LEU A 447 -9.26 -5.22 21.72
C LEU A 447 -9.53 -6.68 21.30
N ALA A 448 -10.79 -7.07 21.37
CA ALA A 448 -11.29 -8.37 20.95
C ALA A 448 -11.03 -8.69 19.47
N ASP A 449 -11.05 -7.68 18.60
CA ASP A 449 -10.89 -7.83 17.15
C ASP A 449 -9.41 -7.88 16.77
N ALA A 450 -8.60 -6.98 17.32
CA ALA A 450 -7.15 -7.00 17.15
C ALA A 450 -6.53 -8.33 17.62
N GLN A 451 -6.94 -8.82 18.79
CA GLN A 451 -6.50 -10.11 19.32
C GLN A 451 -6.92 -11.29 18.42
N ALA A 452 -8.14 -11.25 17.88
CA ALA A 452 -8.65 -12.29 17.00
C ALA A 452 -7.84 -12.35 15.70
N VAL A 453 -7.54 -11.17 15.12
CA VAL A 453 -6.65 -11.04 13.95
C VAL A 453 -5.28 -11.62 14.23
N TRP A 454 -4.62 -11.19 15.31
CA TRP A 454 -3.28 -11.70 15.63
C TRP A 454 -3.30 -13.22 15.76
N ASN A 455 -4.26 -13.79 16.51
CA ASN A 455 -4.30 -15.23 16.76
C ASN A 455 -4.64 -16.06 15.52
N SER A 456 -5.58 -15.59 14.68
CA SER A 456 -5.97 -16.33 13.47
C SER A 456 -4.90 -16.28 12.39
N PHE A 457 -4.26 -15.13 12.16
CA PHE A 457 -3.25 -15.02 11.10
C PHE A 457 -1.89 -15.62 11.48
N LEU A 458 -1.55 -15.65 12.77
CA LEU A 458 -0.31 -16.26 13.27
C LEU A 458 -0.15 -17.73 12.85
N ALA A 459 -1.25 -18.48 12.77
CA ALA A 459 -1.23 -19.90 12.39
C ALA A 459 -0.67 -20.15 10.98
N TYR A 460 -0.72 -19.15 10.10
CA TYR A 460 -0.38 -19.29 8.68
C TYR A 460 1.00 -18.75 8.30
N GLY A 461 1.73 -18.16 9.26
CA GLY A 461 3.17 -17.94 9.11
C GLY A 461 3.59 -16.86 8.11
N GLU A 462 2.69 -15.96 7.71
CA GLU A 462 2.95 -14.89 6.73
C GLU A 462 2.85 -13.49 7.36
N ASP A 463 3.60 -12.53 6.81
CA ASP A 463 3.48 -11.11 7.13
C ASP A 463 2.24 -10.55 6.45
N ILE A 464 1.43 -9.77 7.17
CA ILE A 464 0.10 -9.36 6.72
C ILE A 464 0.03 -7.85 6.48
N GLY A 465 -0.43 -7.46 5.29
CA GLY A 465 -0.70 -6.06 4.94
C GLY A 465 -2.08 -5.62 5.38
N GLY A 466 -2.19 -4.39 5.87
CA GLY A 466 -3.47 -3.79 6.23
C GLY A 466 -3.48 -2.28 6.11
N TYR A 467 -4.65 -1.69 6.35
CA TYR A 467 -4.87 -0.25 6.32
C TYR A 467 -6.05 0.17 7.18
N ILE A 468 -6.14 1.45 7.47
CA ILE A 468 -7.32 2.05 8.10
C ILE A 468 -8.16 2.71 7.01
N ALA A 469 -9.38 2.22 6.80
CA ALA A 469 -10.33 2.90 5.94
C ALA A 469 -10.80 4.18 6.65
N HIS A 470 -10.66 5.32 5.99
CA HIS A 470 -11.16 6.60 6.51
C HIS A 470 -12.37 7.02 5.69
N GLY A 471 -13.50 7.26 6.35
CA GLY A 471 -14.48 8.17 5.78
C GLY A 471 -15.11 9.03 6.86
N GLU A 472 -16.10 9.82 6.45
CA GLU A 472 -16.74 10.86 7.23
C GLU A 472 -17.57 10.21 8.36
N VAL A 473 -16.87 9.85 9.44
CA VAL A 473 -17.41 9.40 10.73
C VAL A 473 -18.15 8.05 10.72
N GLU A 474 -18.91 7.66 9.68
CA GLU A 474 -19.83 6.49 9.70
C GLU A 474 -19.28 5.19 9.09
N ASP A 475 -18.11 5.21 8.46
CA ASP A 475 -17.54 4.09 7.68
C ASP A 475 -16.09 3.73 7.95
N ALA A 476 -15.50 4.29 9.02
CA ALA A 476 -14.11 4.01 9.36
C ALA A 476 -13.92 2.55 9.83
N ALA A 477 -12.95 1.85 9.25
CA ALA A 477 -12.74 0.43 9.54
C ALA A 477 -11.26 0.07 9.62
N PHE A 478 -10.95 -0.93 10.45
CA PHE A 478 -9.66 -1.61 10.44
C PHE A 478 -9.70 -2.72 9.39
N CYS A 479 -8.83 -2.65 8.38
CA CYS A 479 -8.91 -3.52 7.19
C CYS A 479 -7.61 -4.32 6.98
N ILE A 480 -7.76 -5.56 6.52
CA ILE A 480 -6.68 -6.44 6.08
C ILE A 480 -7.03 -6.91 4.68
N GLU A 481 -6.09 -6.76 3.75
CA GLU A 481 -6.15 -7.33 2.41
C GLU A 481 -4.85 -8.08 2.18
N HIS A 482 -4.93 -9.40 2.04
CA HIS A 482 -3.76 -10.26 1.94
C HIS A 482 -3.94 -11.36 0.90
N THR A 483 -2.87 -11.70 0.20
CA THR A 483 -2.80 -12.83 -0.75
C THR A 483 -1.77 -13.82 -0.22
N PHE A 484 -2.22 -15.03 0.10
CA PHE A 484 -1.37 -16.12 0.56
C PHE A 484 -0.49 -16.65 -0.56
N VAL A 485 0.62 -17.32 -0.21
CA VAL A 485 1.57 -17.89 -1.19
C VAL A 485 0.92 -18.84 -2.19
N ASN A 486 -0.14 -19.55 -1.80
CA ASN A 486 -0.85 -20.48 -2.68
C ASN A 486 -1.91 -19.79 -3.57
N GLY A 487 -2.01 -18.46 -3.54
CA GLY A 487 -2.94 -17.66 -4.35
C GLY A 487 -4.29 -17.36 -3.70
N ASP A 488 -4.61 -17.95 -2.54
CA ASP A 488 -5.84 -17.61 -1.84
C ASP A 488 -5.78 -16.16 -1.34
N THR A 489 -6.90 -15.45 -1.34
CA THR A 489 -6.98 -14.05 -0.89
C THR A 489 -7.96 -13.90 0.26
N VAL A 490 -7.65 -13.00 1.19
CA VAL A 490 -8.54 -12.63 2.31
C VAL A 490 -8.74 -11.12 2.36
N ASP A 491 -10.00 -10.73 2.52
CA ASP A 491 -10.45 -9.36 2.75
C ASP A 491 -11.23 -9.36 4.08
N TYR A 492 -10.62 -8.77 5.10
CA TYR A 492 -11.17 -8.68 6.45
C TYR A 492 -11.35 -7.22 6.84
N ARG A 493 -12.48 -6.87 7.46
CA ARG A 493 -12.69 -5.54 8.01
C ARG A 493 -13.46 -5.59 9.34
N SER A 494 -12.98 -4.83 10.31
CA SER A 494 -13.60 -4.64 11.62
C SER A 494 -14.06 -3.19 11.77
N PRO A 495 -15.28 -2.95 12.32
CA PRO A 495 -15.78 -1.60 12.55
C PRO A 495 -14.96 -0.90 13.63
N LEU A 496 -14.57 0.36 13.38
CA LEU A 496 -13.98 1.21 14.42
C LEU A 496 -15.08 1.86 15.27
N ILE A 497 -14.75 2.20 16.52
CA ILE A 497 -15.64 2.87 17.48
C ILE A 497 -15.41 4.37 17.42
N ILE A 498 -16.48 5.16 17.31
CA ILE A 498 -16.39 6.63 17.16
C ILE A 498 -16.53 7.32 18.52
N GLY A 499 -15.42 7.65 19.19
CA GLY A 499 -15.36 8.58 20.33
C GLY A 499 -16.52 8.57 21.35
N ARG A 500 -16.88 9.74 21.90
CA ARG A 500 -17.85 9.90 23.02
C ARG A 500 -19.25 9.31 22.79
N LYS A 501 -19.63 8.94 21.56
CA LYS A 501 -20.96 8.39 21.22
C LYS A 501 -21.07 6.87 21.37
N MET A 502 -19.96 6.15 21.56
CA MET A 502 -19.91 4.71 21.89
C MET A 502 -20.47 3.73 20.83
N ASP A 503 -20.81 4.20 19.62
CA ASP A 503 -21.35 3.34 18.56
C ASP A 503 -20.24 2.86 17.60
N PRO A 504 -20.25 1.58 17.18
CA PRO A 504 -19.44 1.10 16.08
C PRO A 504 -19.88 1.73 14.76
N THR A 505 -18.92 1.96 13.87
CA THR A 505 -19.18 2.33 12.47
C THR A 505 -19.98 1.25 11.74
N GLN A 506 -20.86 1.66 10.83
CA GLN A 506 -21.78 0.74 10.14
C GLN A 506 -21.17 0.23 8.84
N ILE A 507 -20.27 -0.75 8.89
CA ILE A 507 -19.53 -1.21 7.69
C ILE A 507 -20.24 -2.30 6.86
N CYS A 508 -21.56 -2.41 6.93
CA CYS A 508 -22.36 -3.44 6.25
C CYS A 508 -23.38 -2.88 5.25
N GLU A 509 -23.83 -3.74 4.34
CA GLU A 509 -24.93 -3.52 3.38
C GLU A 509 -25.83 -4.77 3.31
N PRO A 510 -27.08 -4.65 2.85
CA PRO A 510 -27.95 -5.81 2.65
C PRO A 510 -27.32 -6.83 1.69
N PHE A 511 -27.39 -8.12 2.06
CA PHE A 511 -26.96 -9.19 1.17
C PHE A 511 -28.06 -9.49 0.15
N ALA A 512 -27.68 -9.59 -1.12
CA ALA A 512 -28.55 -10.05 -2.20
C ALA A 512 -27.95 -11.33 -2.80
N PRO A 513 -28.65 -12.47 -2.76
CA PRO A 513 -28.17 -13.71 -3.37
C PRO A 513 -27.89 -13.51 -4.87
N ALA A 514 -26.83 -14.12 -5.37
CA ALA A 514 -26.57 -14.13 -6.81
C ALA A 514 -27.66 -14.95 -7.51
N THR A 515 -28.22 -14.42 -8.59
CA THR A 515 -29.19 -15.16 -9.41
C THR A 515 -28.46 -16.28 -10.14
N ILE A 516 -28.89 -17.54 -9.94
CA ILE A 516 -28.35 -18.70 -10.65
C ILE A 516 -28.54 -18.45 -12.16
N PRO A 517 -27.48 -18.47 -12.99
CA PRO A 517 -27.65 -18.42 -14.43
C PRO A 517 -28.45 -19.65 -14.85
N THR A 518 -29.62 -19.42 -15.43
CA THR A 518 -30.43 -20.49 -16.01
C THR A 518 -29.61 -21.14 -17.13
N PRO A 519 -29.44 -22.48 -17.15
CA PRO A 519 -28.73 -23.14 -18.24
C PRO A 519 -29.38 -22.73 -19.58
N PRO A 520 -28.61 -22.42 -20.63
CA PRO A 520 -29.19 -22.18 -21.93
C PRO A 520 -30.01 -23.41 -22.34
N ALA A 521 -31.24 -23.19 -22.77
CA ALA A 521 -32.14 -24.25 -23.22
C ALA A 521 -31.43 -25.14 -24.25
N PRO A 522 -31.66 -26.46 -24.24
CA PRO A 522 -31.03 -27.36 -25.20
C PRO A 522 -31.36 -26.90 -26.62
N GLN A 523 -30.34 -26.50 -27.38
CA GLN A 523 -30.53 -26.20 -28.78
C GLN A 523 -31.01 -27.47 -29.48
N THR A 524 -32.26 -27.42 -29.93
CA THR A 524 -32.88 -28.47 -30.73
C THR A 524 -32.10 -28.59 -32.03
N PRO A 525 -31.70 -29.79 -32.46
CA PRO A 525 -30.91 -29.95 -33.67
C PRO A 525 -31.72 -29.48 -34.89
N THR A 526 -31.12 -28.60 -35.68
CA THR A 526 -31.66 -28.12 -36.94
C THR A 526 -31.71 -29.29 -37.92
N GLN A 527 -32.90 -29.84 -38.15
CA GLN A 527 -33.18 -30.73 -39.26
C GLN A 527 -32.99 -29.99 -40.59
N GLY A 528 -32.17 -30.56 -41.45
CA GLY A 528 -31.87 -30.03 -42.78
C GLY A 528 -32.91 -30.34 -43.85
N SER A 529 -32.79 -29.61 -44.95
CA SER A 529 -33.35 -29.87 -46.28
C SER A 529 -32.54 -28.97 -47.24
N MET A 530 -32.02 -29.35 -48.40
CA MET A 530 -31.93 -30.58 -49.18
C MET A 530 -30.84 -30.35 -50.26
N GLY A 531 -30.29 -31.44 -50.83
CA GLY A 531 -29.55 -31.41 -52.11
C GLY A 531 -28.07 -31.83 -52.00
N SER A 532 -27.74 -33.12 -51.89
CA SER A 532 -27.56 -34.08 -53.00
C SER A 532 -26.37 -33.80 -53.93
N ASN A 533 -25.23 -34.45 -53.69
CA ASN A 533 -24.76 -35.56 -54.54
C ASN A 533 -23.46 -36.23 -54.03
N ARG A 534 -23.60 -37.53 -53.74
CA ARG A 534 -22.74 -38.67 -54.13
C ARG A 534 -21.20 -38.62 -54.01
N THR A 535 -20.71 -39.37 -53.01
CA THR A 535 -19.83 -40.58 -53.10
C THR A 535 -18.57 -40.49 -53.98
N GLY A 536 -17.36 -40.82 -53.54
CA GLY A 536 -16.85 -41.46 -52.32
C GLY A 536 -15.41 -41.98 -52.55
N LYS A 537 -14.75 -42.42 -51.47
CA LYS A 537 -13.45 -43.12 -51.36
C LYS A 537 -12.19 -42.29 -51.66
N SER A 538 -11.04 -42.48 -51.01
CA SER A 538 -10.61 -43.18 -49.79
C SER A 538 -9.09 -43.02 -49.70
N GLY A 539 -8.53 -42.87 -48.49
CA GLY A 539 -7.09 -43.02 -48.21
C GLY A 539 -6.28 -41.76 -48.54
N GLY A 540 -5.29 -41.34 -47.77
CA GLY A 540 -4.53 -41.99 -46.73
C GLY A 540 -3.16 -41.30 -46.74
N SER A 541 -2.76 -40.80 -45.58
CA SER A 541 -1.40 -40.43 -45.15
C SER A 541 -0.25 -40.51 -46.17
N SER A 542 0.47 -39.40 -46.39
CA SER A 542 1.89 -39.29 -45.98
C SER A 542 2.58 -37.99 -46.44
N ARG A 543 3.21 -37.33 -45.46
CA ARG A 543 4.52 -36.66 -45.45
C ARG A 543 5.05 -35.85 -46.65
N SER A 544 5.43 -34.62 -46.27
CA SER A 544 6.74 -33.95 -46.45
C SER A 544 6.97 -33.05 -47.68
N GLY A 545 7.53 -31.86 -47.40
CA GLY A 545 8.21 -31.03 -48.41
C GLY A 545 8.25 -29.53 -48.12
N THR A 546 9.03 -29.14 -47.11
CA THR A 546 9.80 -27.88 -46.97
C THR A 546 9.71 -26.79 -48.05
N ALA A 547 9.50 -25.54 -47.63
CA ALA A 547 10.29 -24.39 -48.09
C ALA A 547 10.33 -23.28 -47.01
N LYS A 548 11.56 -22.79 -46.76
CA LYS A 548 11.94 -21.73 -45.82
C LYS A 548 11.62 -20.34 -46.38
N THR A 549 11.20 -19.42 -45.50
CA THR A 549 11.58 -18.01 -45.59
C THR A 549 11.70 -17.42 -44.18
N ALA A 550 12.75 -16.65 -43.96
CA ALA A 550 13.25 -16.20 -42.67
C ALA A 550 12.67 -14.84 -42.25
N SER A 551 12.47 -14.65 -40.93
CA SER A 551 12.44 -13.33 -40.28
C SER A 551 12.80 -13.44 -38.79
N VAL A 552 14.01 -12.98 -38.46
CA VAL A 552 14.51 -12.13 -37.33
C VAL A 552 13.66 -12.02 -36.04
N PRO A 553 14.30 -11.97 -34.83
CA PRO A 553 13.83 -12.66 -33.64
C PRO A 553 12.81 -11.88 -32.79
N ALA A 554 11.90 -12.64 -32.20
CA ALA A 554 10.94 -12.19 -31.20
C ALA A 554 11.64 -11.72 -29.92
N SER A 555 11.53 -10.43 -29.63
CA SER A 555 11.72 -9.90 -28.29
C SER A 555 10.61 -10.46 -27.38
N THR A 556 11.05 -11.03 -26.27
CA THR A 556 10.27 -11.53 -25.13
C THR A 556 9.04 -10.69 -24.82
N ALA A 557 7.86 -11.26 -25.04
CA ALA A 557 6.59 -10.76 -24.53
C ALA A 557 6.55 -11.00 -23.01
N THR A 558 6.78 -9.93 -22.25
CA THR A 558 6.49 -9.88 -20.82
C THR A 558 4.97 -9.75 -20.64
N ALA A 559 4.42 -10.60 -19.77
CA ALA A 559 3.00 -10.67 -19.46
C ALA A 559 2.43 -9.30 -19.02
N VAL A 560 1.28 -8.93 -19.60
CA VAL A 560 0.50 -7.74 -19.29
C VAL A 560 -0.41 -8.06 -18.08
N PRO A 561 -0.63 -7.13 -17.13
CA PRO A 561 -1.51 -7.37 -15.98
C PRO A 561 -2.98 -7.44 -16.44
N ASN A 562 -3.70 -8.49 -16.06
CA ASN A 562 -5.14 -8.65 -16.31
C ASN A 562 -5.94 -7.53 -15.60
N SER A 563 -6.45 -6.56 -16.35
CA SER A 563 -7.37 -5.52 -15.88
C SER A 563 -8.81 -6.04 -15.88
N ARG A 564 -9.48 -6.03 -14.73
CA ARG A 564 -10.90 -6.39 -14.64
C ARG A 564 -11.77 -5.49 -15.51
N PRO A 565 -12.79 -6.01 -16.23
CA PRO A 565 -13.64 -5.19 -17.08
C PRO A 565 -14.45 -4.21 -16.24
N ARG A 566 -14.37 -2.94 -16.63
CA ARG A 566 -14.94 -1.81 -15.93
C ARG A 566 -16.48 -1.82 -16.01
N ASN A 567 -17.16 -1.80 -14.86
CA ASN A 567 -18.65 -1.78 -14.83
C ASN A 567 -19.20 -0.38 -15.14
N TYR A 568 -19.32 -0.04 -16.42
CA TYR A 568 -19.78 1.26 -16.90
C TYR A 568 -21.15 1.67 -16.35
N LYS A 569 -22.11 0.72 -16.25
CA LYS A 569 -23.47 1.01 -15.76
C LYS A 569 -23.46 1.50 -14.31
N LEU A 570 -22.69 0.85 -13.44
CA LEU A 570 -22.58 1.25 -12.04
C LEU A 570 -21.86 2.60 -11.91
N ILE A 571 -20.80 2.82 -12.69
CA ILE A 571 -20.06 4.09 -12.67
C ILE A 571 -20.95 5.24 -13.14
N GLU A 572 -21.68 5.06 -14.24
CA GLU A 572 -22.62 6.06 -14.73
C GLU A 572 -23.70 6.35 -13.67
N LYS A 573 -24.32 5.32 -13.08
CA LYS A 573 -25.30 5.48 -12.00
C LYS A 573 -24.74 6.33 -10.85
N ASN A 574 -23.53 6.04 -10.39
CA ASN A 574 -22.88 6.77 -9.30
C ASN A 574 -22.59 8.22 -9.68
N ARG A 575 -22.12 8.47 -10.91
CA ARG A 575 -21.88 9.82 -11.43
C ARG A 575 -23.16 10.65 -11.48
N ARG A 576 -24.24 10.06 -11.99
CA ARG A 576 -25.59 10.68 -12.03
C ARG A 576 -26.10 10.98 -10.63
N GLN A 577 -25.87 10.11 -9.66
CA GLN A 577 -26.29 10.32 -8.27
C GLN A 577 -25.52 11.47 -7.59
N LYS A 578 -24.24 11.66 -7.92
CA LYS A 578 -23.39 12.70 -7.34
C LYS A 578 -23.47 14.06 -8.03
N THR A 579 -24.05 14.10 -9.24
CA THR A 579 -24.03 15.29 -10.10
C THR A 579 -25.44 15.85 -10.24
N THR A 580 -25.64 17.05 -9.73
CA THR A 580 -26.86 17.82 -9.97
C THR A 580 -26.60 18.78 -11.12
N PHE A 581 -27.31 18.61 -12.23
CA PHE A 581 -27.24 19.55 -13.35
C PHE A 581 -28.14 20.75 -13.07
N PRO A 582 -27.68 21.99 -13.31
CA PRO A 582 -28.53 23.15 -13.22
C PRO A 582 -29.61 23.10 -14.31
N ALA A 583 -30.73 23.82 -14.09
CA ALA A 583 -31.81 23.90 -15.08
C ALA A 583 -31.36 24.48 -16.42
N ALA A 584 -30.40 25.42 -16.37
CA ALA A 584 -29.70 25.95 -17.52
C ALA A 584 -28.19 26.02 -17.22
N PRO A 585 -27.31 25.81 -18.21
CA PRO A 585 -25.88 25.96 -18.03
C PRO A 585 -25.49 27.38 -17.57
N SER A 586 -24.48 27.48 -16.72
CA SER A 586 -23.97 28.77 -16.25
C SER A 586 -23.28 29.53 -17.39
N SER A 587 -23.67 30.79 -17.57
CA SER A 587 -23.17 31.59 -18.68
C SER A 587 -21.86 32.29 -18.37
N SER A 588 -20.86 32.02 -19.18
CA SER A 588 -19.52 32.63 -19.18
C SER A 588 -19.40 33.76 -20.21
N ARG A 589 -20.48 34.09 -20.94
CA ARG A 589 -20.54 35.17 -21.95
C ARG A 589 -19.38 35.12 -22.98
N ARG A 590 -18.91 33.91 -23.34
CA ARG A 590 -17.73 33.68 -24.20
C ARG A 590 -16.43 34.29 -23.68
N ALA A 591 -16.28 34.51 -22.38
CA ALA A 591 -14.99 34.90 -21.80
C ALA A 591 -13.98 33.72 -21.81
N PHE A 592 -14.49 32.48 -21.80
CA PHE A 592 -13.70 31.25 -21.74
C PHE A 592 -13.94 30.37 -22.97
N GLY A 593 -12.89 29.69 -23.42
CA GLY A 593 -12.96 28.52 -24.29
C GLY A 593 -12.29 27.32 -23.62
N ALA A 594 -12.85 26.13 -23.77
CA ALA A 594 -12.27 24.89 -23.26
C ALA A 594 -11.54 24.14 -24.39
N PHE A 595 -10.33 23.66 -24.13
CA PHE A 595 -9.46 23.00 -25.09
C PHE A 595 -8.96 21.67 -24.52
N ILE A 596 -9.54 20.57 -24.99
CA ILE A 596 -9.28 19.22 -24.47
C ILE A 596 -8.34 18.47 -25.40
N THR A 597 -7.29 17.88 -24.85
CA THR A 597 -6.50 16.84 -25.53
C THR A 597 -7.10 15.48 -25.21
N SER A 598 -7.59 14.77 -26.23
CA SER A 598 -8.04 13.39 -26.08
C SER A 598 -7.16 12.44 -26.89
N PHE A 599 -6.63 11.42 -26.23
CA PHE A 599 -5.81 10.38 -26.85
C PHE A 599 -6.45 9.03 -26.64
N LEU A 600 -6.75 8.33 -27.74
CA LEU A 600 -7.19 6.94 -27.68
C LEU A 600 -6.01 5.99 -27.92
N PRO A 601 -5.68 5.12 -26.95
CA PRO A 601 -4.64 4.12 -27.13
C PRO A 601 -5.04 3.06 -28.17
N ASN A 602 -4.07 2.26 -28.60
CA ASN A 602 -4.33 1.13 -29.50
C ASN A 602 -4.95 -0.08 -28.78
N ASP A 603 -4.76 -0.16 -27.46
CA ASP A 603 -5.40 -1.18 -26.64
C ASP A 603 -6.91 -1.01 -26.62
N VAL A 604 -7.66 -2.09 -26.89
CA VAL A 604 -9.10 -2.03 -27.12
C VAL A 604 -9.88 -1.70 -25.85
N GLU A 605 -9.48 -2.27 -24.70
CA GLU A 605 -10.16 -2.06 -23.42
C GLU A 605 -9.88 -0.65 -22.90
N HIS A 606 -8.62 -0.24 -22.90
CA HIS A 606 -8.24 1.12 -22.49
C HIS A 606 -8.89 2.17 -23.40
N ARG A 607 -9.00 1.89 -24.71
CA ARG A 607 -9.70 2.75 -25.66
C ARG A 607 -11.19 2.87 -25.34
N ALA A 608 -11.85 1.79 -24.93
CA ALA A 608 -13.26 1.83 -24.50
C ALA A 608 -13.42 2.65 -23.20
N ASP A 609 -12.54 2.44 -22.23
CA ASP A 609 -12.54 3.17 -20.96
C ASP A 609 -12.36 4.68 -21.13
N ARG A 610 -11.42 5.09 -21.99
CA ARG A 610 -11.16 6.50 -22.29
C ARG A 610 -12.34 7.16 -22.99
N LYS A 611 -12.98 6.48 -23.95
CA LYS A 611 -14.21 6.98 -24.57
C LYS A 611 -15.34 7.18 -23.55
N PHE A 612 -15.54 6.22 -22.66
CA PHE A 612 -16.59 6.30 -21.64
C PHE A 612 -16.41 7.50 -20.71
N ASP A 613 -15.18 7.78 -20.28
CA ASP A 613 -14.87 8.94 -19.43
C ASP A 613 -14.99 10.26 -20.17
N PHE A 614 -14.50 10.28 -21.41
CA PHE A 614 -14.54 11.48 -22.22
C PHE A 614 -15.96 11.89 -22.58
N GLU A 615 -16.84 10.94 -22.94
CA GLU A 615 -18.28 11.20 -23.15
C GLU A 615 -18.92 11.83 -21.91
N TRP A 616 -18.61 11.32 -20.71
CA TRP A 616 -19.11 11.90 -19.48
C TRP A 616 -18.59 13.32 -19.25
N GLN A 617 -17.29 13.56 -19.48
CA GLN A 617 -16.71 14.90 -19.34
C GLN A 617 -17.39 15.90 -20.30
N LEU A 618 -17.56 15.55 -21.57
CA LEU A 618 -18.20 16.41 -22.55
C LEU A 618 -19.64 16.74 -22.17
N GLU A 619 -20.43 15.73 -21.77
CA GLU A 619 -21.79 15.96 -21.29
C GLU A 619 -21.80 16.88 -20.06
N TRP A 620 -20.89 16.64 -19.11
CA TRP A 620 -20.77 17.42 -17.89
C TRP A 620 -20.52 18.89 -18.22
N TRP A 621 -19.53 19.20 -19.04
CA TRP A 621 -19.20 20.59 -19.41
C TRP A 621 -20.34 21.28 -20.16
N ARG A 622 -20.98 20.60 -21.12
CA ARG A 622 -22.12 21.13 -21.87
C ARG A 622 -23.33 21.44 -20.99
N ARG A 623 -23.57 20.63 -19.96
CA ARG A 623 -24.74 20.80 -19.08
C ARG A 623 -24.48 21.73 -17.90
N MET A 624 -23.23 21.88 -17.46
CA MET A 624 -22.86 22.80 -16.38
C MET A 624 -22.61 24.22 -16.87
N THR A 625 -22.03 24.38 -18.06
CA THR A 625 -21.54 25.66 -18.58
C THR A 625 -21.94 25.87 -20.04
N ASP A 626 -21.97 27.13 -20.49
CA ASP A 626 -22.10 27.48 -21.91
C ASP A 626 -20.75 27.61 -22.64
N ILE A 627 -19.66 27.17 -22.02
CA ILE A 627 -18.30 27.34 -22.54
C ILE A 627 -18.12 26.48 -23.80
N PRO A 628 -17.69 27.06 -24.94
CA PRO A 628 -17.36 26.29 -26.13
C PRO A 628 -16.21 25.30 -25.88
N VAL A 629 -16.39 24.03 -26.26
CA VAL A 629 -15.38 22.98 -26.08
C VAL A 629 -14.76 22.61 -27.43
N HIS A 630 -13.44 22.76 -27.52
CA HIS A 630 -12.60 22.41 -28.65
C HIS A 630 -11.77 21.18 -28.30
N VAL A 631 -11.77 20.16 -29.15
CA VAL A 631 -11.10 18.88 -28.88
C VAL A 631 -10.01 18.64 -29.91
N VAL A 632 -8.80 18.36 -29.44
CA VAL A 632 -7.75 17.72 -30.25
C VAL A 632 -7.89 16.21 -30.06
N ALA A 633 -8.48 15.55 -31.04
CA ALA A 633 -8.78 14.12 -31.05
C ALA A 633 -7.62 13.34 -31.69
N SER A 634 -6.67 12.91 -30.86
CA SER A 634 -5.48 12.15 -31.27
C SER A 634 -5.78 10.65 -31.34
N ASN A 635 -5.49 10.06 -32.49
CA ASN A 635 -5.69 8.63 -32.78
C ASN A 635 -7.16 8.17 -32.74
N TRP A 636 -8.12 9.06 -33.02
CA TRP A 636 -9.55 8.73 -33.19
C TRP A 636 -9.89 8.37 -34.64
N THR A 637 -10.78 7.41 -34.87
CA THR A 637 -11.28 7.08 -36.23
C THR A 637 -12.54 7.88 -36.60
N ASP A 638 -12.88 7.93 -37.88
CA ASP A 638 -14.10 8.56 -38.40
C ASP A 638 -15.36 7.95 -37.78
N GLU A 639 -15.39 6.62 -37.68
CA GLU A 639 -16.52 5.87 -37.12
C GLU A 639 -16.71 6.19 -35.64
N GLU A 640 -15.63 6.33 -34.88
CA GLU A 640 -15.70 6.63 -33.45
C GLU A 640 -16.16 8.05 -33.16
N VAL A 641 -15.70 9.01 -33.97
CA VAL A 641 -16.17 10.39 -33.89
C VAL A 641 -17.65 10.46 -34.29
N ALA A 642 -18.06 9.73 -35.32
CA ALA A 642 -19.46 9.66 -35.75
C ALA A 642 -20.37 8.95 -34.74
N ALA A 643 -19.86 7.94 -34.04
CA ALA A 643 -20.59 7.20 -33.00
C ALA A 643 -20.66 7.97 -31.68
N SER A 644 -19.77 8.93 -31.45
CA SER A 644 -19.75 9.73 -30.23
C SER A 644 -20.95 10.67 -30.17
N LYS A 645 -21.70 10.57 -29.07
CA LYS A 645 -22.91 11.36 -28.87
C LYS A 645 -22.55 12.83 -28.62
N GLU A 646 -21.59 13.08 -27.72
CA GLU A 646 -21.28 14.44 -27.29
C GLU A 646 -20.34 15.16 -28.27
N LEU A 647 -19.45 14.46 -28.98
CA LEU A 647 -18.59 15.08 -30.01
C LEU A 647 -19.40 15.72 -31.14
N GLY A 648 -20.46 15.05 -31.60
CA GLY A 648 -21.35 15.57 -32.64
C GLY A 648 -22.12 16.84 -32.23
N LEU A 649 -22.17 17.17 -30.93
CA LEU A 649 -22.86 18.34 -30.40
C LEU A 649 -21.95 19.57 -30.27
N LEU A 650 -20.62 19.41 -30.31
CA LEU A 650 -19.67 20.50 -30.03
C LEU A 650 -19.87 21.73 -30.92
N ALA A 651 -20.02 21.52 -32.24
CA ALA A 651 -20.22 22.61 -33.19
C ALA A 651 -21.48 23.44 -32.90
N ARG A 652 -22.55 22.80 -32.38
CA ARG A 652 -23.81 23.49 -32.00
C ARG A 652 -23.63 24.41 -30.79
N HIS A 653 -22.56 24.19 -30.01
CA HIS A 653 -22.20 24.98 -28.84
C HIS A 653 -20.96 25.86 -29.09
N GLY A 654 -20.61 26.12 -30.36
CA GLY A 654 -19.48 26.97 -30.75
C GLY A 654 -18.11 26.33 -30.61
N GLY A 655 -18.05 25.05 -30.24
CA GLY A 655 -16.85 24.24 -30.15
C GLY A 655 -16.47 23.57 -31.46
N GLY A 656 -15.48 22.68 -31.43
CA GLY A 656 -15.04 21.95 -32.63
C GLY A 656 -14.09 20.80 -32.34
N ILE A 657 -13.78 20.01 -33.37
CA ILE A 657 -12.90 18.84 -33.27
C ILE A 657 -11.80 18.96 -34.32
N THR A 658 -10.56 18.79 -33.88
CA THR A 658 -9.38 18.67 -34.74
C THR A 658 -8.83 17.27 -34.61
N ARG A 659 -8.83 16.50 -35.70
CA ARG A 659 -8.35 15.12 -35.70
C ARG A 659 -6.89 15.08 -36.08
N VAL A 660 -6.10 14.34 -35.30
CA VAL A 660 -4.67 14.15 -35.54
C VAL A 660 -4.30 12.69 -35.37
N GLY A 661 -3.21 12.26 -36.02
CA GLY A 661 -2.64 10.93 -35.78
C GLY A 661 -2.14 10.77 -34.34
N ALA A 662 -1.72 9.55 -33.97
CA ALA A 662 -1.17 9.29 -32.64
C ALA A 662 0.05 10.18 -32.33
N ARG A 663 -0.07 11.01 -31.30
CA ARG A 663 0.95 11.96 -30.84
C ARG A 663 1.03 11.98 -29.32
N ILE A 664 2.19 12.37 -28.81
CA ILE A 664 2.45 12.52 -27.37
C ILE A 664 1.70 13.73 -26.80
N LEU A 665 1.43 13.71 -25.49
CA LEU A 665 0.59 14.70 -24.80
C LEU A 665 1.01 16.16 -25.04
N ILE A 666 2.31 16.45 -25.02
CA ILE A 666 2.81 17.82 -25.20
C ILE A 666 2.46 18.41 -26.57
N GLU A 667 2.48 17.60 -27.63
CA GLU A 667 2.14 18.07 -28.99
C GLU A 667 0.68 18.50 -29.05
N ASN A 668 -0.21 17.69 -28.46
CA ASN A 668 -1.64 18.01 -28.40
C ASN A 668 -1.90 19.26 -27.54
N ARG A 669 -1.19 19.43 -26.41
CA ARG A 669 -1.31 20.63 -25.56
C ARG A 669 -0.79 21.89 -26.25
N ILE A 670 0.28 21.80 -27.03
CA ILE A 670 0.77 22.91 -27.85
C ILE A 670 -0.31 23.34 -28.85
N ASP A 671 -0.99 22.40 -29.50
CA ASP A 671 -2.06 22.72 -30.45
C ASP A 671 -3.29 23.32 -29.73
N CYS A 672 -3.65 22.82 -28.55
CA CYS A 672 -4.67 23.47 -27.69
C CYS A 672 -4.32 24.93 -27.35
N LEU A 673 -3.07 25.20 -26.96
CA LEU A 673 -2.60 26.56 -26.65
C LEU A 673 -2.60 27.46 -27.88
N LYS A 674 -2.17 26.95 -29.04
CA LYS A 674 -2.26 27.72 -30.30
C LYS A 674 -3.70 28.05 -30.66
N HIS A 675 -4.63 27.12 -30.47
CA HIS A 675 -6.05 27.38 -30.70
C HIS A 675 -6.61 28.43 -29.75
N LEU A 676 -6.20 28.42 -28.47
CA LEU A 676 -6.52 29.50 -27.54
C LEU A 676 -5.99 30.84 -28.06
N TYR A 677 -4.71 30.93 -28.42
CA TYR A 677 -4.12 32.20 -28.83
C TYR A 677 -4.69 32.75 -30.14
N ALA A 678 -5.12 31.87 -31.05
CA ALA A 678 -5.84 32.26 -32.27
C ALA A 678 -7.32 32.62 -32.03
N SER A 679 -7.86 32.38 -30.84
CA SER A 679 -9.27 32.61 -30.52
C SER A 679 -9.57 34.03 -29.99
N ASP A 680 -10.84 34.37 -29.91
CA ASP A 680 -11.34 35.62 -29.31
C ASP A 680 -11.57 35.51 -27.79
N PHE A 681 -11.34 34.35 -27.17
CA PHE A 681 -11.53 34.15 -25.73
C PHE A 681 -10.49 34.91 -24.91
N ASP A 682 -10.89 35.40 -23.73
CA ASP A 682 -9.96 36.02 -22.77
C ASP A 682 -9.14 34.95 -22.02
N TRP A 683 -9.74 33.78 -21.83
CA TRP A 683 -9.15 32.67 -21.09
C TRP A 683 -9.36 31.33 -21.81
N GLY A 684 -8.37 30.44 -21.72
CA GLY A 684 -8.46 29.07 -22.18
C GLY A 684 -8.37 28.08 -21.04
N ILE A 685 -9.27 27.11 -21.00
CA ILE A 685 -9.26 25.99 -20.07
C ILE A 685 -8.62 24.80 -20.79
N ILE A 686 -7.34 24.55 -20.54
CA ILE A 686 -6.59 23.44 -21.14
C ILE A 686 -6.79 22.20 -20.26
N MET A 687 -7.26 21.11 -20.85
CA MET A 687 -7.65 19.91 -20.09
C MET A 687 -7.22 18.61 -20.77
N ASP A 688 -7.03 17.58 -19.95
CA ASP A 688 -7.04 16.19 -20.39
C ASP A 688 -8.51 15.71 -20.55
N ASP A 689 -8.71 14.55 -21.17
CA ASP A 689 -10.01 13.93 -21.49
C ASP A 689 -10.65 13.13 -20.33
N ASP A 690 -10.34 13.50 -19.09
CA ASP A 690 -10.89 12.93 -17.86
C ASP A 690 -11.10 13.96 -16.73
N ALA A 691 -11.17 15.26 -17.07
CA ALA A 691 -11.21 16.36 -16.10
C ALA A 691 -12.62 16.98 -15.92
N VAL A 692 -13.22 16.78 -14.75
CA VAL A 692 -14.45 17.47 -14.29
C VAL A 692 -14.24 18.14 -12.92
N LEU A 693 -15.18 18.97 -12.47
CA LEU A 693 -15.09 19.65 -11.17
C LEU A 693 -16.09 19.08 -10.16
N MET A 694 -15.65 18.94 -8.91
CA MET A 694 -16.53 18.53 -7.80
C MET A 694 -17.62 19.58 -7.55
N GLN A 695 -18.83 19.12 -7.24
CA GLN A 695 -19.94 19.96 -6.82
C GLN A 695 -20.07 19.94 -5.29
N ALA A 696 -19.80 21.07 -4.64
CA ALA A 696 -20.08 21.27 -3.22
C ALA A 696 -20.78 22.62 -3.06
N GLU A 697 -22.05 22.60 -2.67
CA GLU A 697 -22.92 23.78 -2.71
C GLU A 697 -22.56 24.84 -1.66
N THR A 698 -21.90 24.47 -0.55
CA THR A 698 -21.85 25.31 0.66
C THR A 698 -20.56 26.11 0.87
N HIS A 699 -19.50 25.90 0.10
CA HIS A 699 -18.21 26.54 0.36
C HIS A 699 -17.32 26.73 -0.89
N ASN A 700 -17.85 26.48 -2.09
CA ASN A 700 -17.06 26.54 -3.31
C ASN A 700 -17.83 27.06 -4.54
N SER A 701 -17.11 27.64 -5.51
CA SER A 701 -17.72 28.10 -6.78
C SER A 701 -17.85 26.95 -7.78
N SER A 702 -16.91 25.99 -7.81
CA SER A 702 -16.90 24.90 -8.80
C SER A 702 -17.04 25.46 -10.22
N TYR A 703 -17.91 24.88 -11.07
CA TYR A 703 -18.20 25.37 -12.42
C TYR A 703 -18.73 26.81 -12.47
N ARG A 704 -19.33 27.32 -11.39
CA ARG A 704 -19.84 28.70 -11.32
C ARG A 704 -18.73 29.73 -11.35
N LEU A 705 -17.49 29.35 -10.99
CA LEU A 705 -16.35 30.25 -11.02
C LEU A 705 -16.21 30.94 -12.38
N PHE A 706 -16.40 30.23 -13.49
CA PHE A 706 -16.20 30.80 -14.82
C PHE A 706 -17.24 31.87 -15.16
N ALA A 707 -18.51 31.64 -14.78
CA ALA A 707 -19.56 32.64 -14.92
C ALA A 707 -19.33 33.84 -14.00
N GLU A 708 -18.91 33.58 -12.76
CA GLU A 708 -18.58 34.63 -11.79
C GLU A 708 -17.40 35.50 -12.27
N MET A 709 -16.35 34.89 -12.83
CA MET A 709 -15.21 35.59 -13.42
C MET A 709 -15.60 36.39 -14.66
N ALA A 710 -16.42 35.82 -15.54
CA ALA A 710 -16.92 36.51 -16.71
C ALA A 710 -17.77 37.74 -16.35
N ALA A 711 -18.55 37.66 -15.26
CA ALA A 711 -19.36 38.77 -14.78
C ALA A 711 -18.51 39.91 -14.19
N ASN A 712 -17.44 39.58 -13.46
CA ASN A 712 -16.49 40.59 -12.95
C ASN A 712 -15.65 41.23 -14.06
N GLY A 713 -15.38 40.49 -15.14
CA GLY A 713 -14.47 40.93 -16.21
C GLY A 713 -13.01 40.62 -15.90
N LYS A 714 -12.21 40.41 -16.95
CA LYS A 714 -10.84 39.88 -16.83
C LYS A 714 -9.86 40.78 -16.09
N ASP A 715 -10.06 42.10 -16.15
CA ASP A 715 -9.13 43.10 -15.59
C ASP A 715 -9.13 43.07 -14.06
N VAL A 716 -10.24 42.62 -13.44
CA VAL A 716 -10.33 42.44 -11.98
C VAL A 716 -9.38 41.33 -11.49
N TYR A 717 -8.96 40.44 -12.38
CA TYR A 717 -8.04 39.33 -12.10
C TYR A 717 -6.61 39.63 -12.54
N ASP A 718 -6.23 40.91 -12.62
CA ASP A 718 -4.84 41.29 -12.86
C ASP A 718 -3.90 40.68 -11.81
N GLY A 719 -2.80 40.10 -12.29
CA GLY A 719 -1.90 39.31 -11.46
C GLY A 719 -2.28 37.83 -11.34
N VAL A 720 -3.39 37.38 -11.94
CA VAL A 720 -3.68 35.96 -12.20
C VAL A 720 -3.47 35.71 -13.70
N ASP A 721 -2.45 34.92 -14.05
CA ASP A 721 -2.11 34.62 -15.45
C ASP A 721 -2.40 33.17 -15.83
N VAL A 722 -1.99 32.23 -14.96
CA VAL A 722 -2.23 30.80 -15.09
C VAL A 722 -2.73 30.28 -13.76
N PHE A 723 -3.80 29.48 -13.75
CA PHE A 723 -4.24 28.84 -12.53
C PHE A 723 -4.80 27.43 -12.71
N ALA A 724 -4.77 26.63 -11.66
CA ALA A 724 -5.35 25.29 -11.63
C ALA A 724 -6.29 25.12 -10.42
N PRO A 725 -7.30 24.23 -10.51
CA PRO A 725 -8.09 23.82 -9.35
C PRO A 725 -7.23 23.10 -8.29
N ILE A 726 -7.78 22.95 -7.09
CA ILE A 726 -7.22 22.04 -6.08
C ILE A 726 -7.31 20.61 -6.59
N TYR A 727 -6.24 19.84 -6.49
CA TYR A 727 -6.30 18.41 -6.79
C TYR A 727 -6.94 17.63 -5.65
N GLY A 728 -8.13 17.08 -5.90
CA GLY A 728 -8.96 16.42 -4.88
C GLY A 728 -8.28 15.26 -4.13
N ARG A 729 -7.23 14.65 -4.69
CA ARG A 729 -6.54 13.50 -4.05
C ARG A 729 -5.31 13.87 -3.21
N LYS A 730 -4.74 15.09 -3.31
CA LYS A 730 -3.46 15.45 -2.66
C LYS A 730 -3.58 16.19 -1.33
N VAL A 731 -4.74 16.78 -0.99
CA VAL A 731 -4.86 17.67 0.18
C VAL A 731 -6.22 17.46 0.85
N PRO A 732 -6.30 17.43 2.20
CA PRO A 732 -7.58 17.61 2.88
C PRO A 732 -8.00 19.07 2.77
N PHE A 733 -8.48 19.49 1.59
CA PHE A 733 -8.97 20.84 1.33
C PHE A 733 -10.30 21.12 2.05
N SER A 734 -11.08 20.07 2.38
CA SER A 734 -12.36 20.20 3.06
C SER A 734 -12.24 20.96 4.38
N LYS A 735 -11.16 20.77 5.15
CA LYS A 735 -10.98 21.50 6.42
C LYS A 735 -10.85 23.00 6.20
N GLU A 736 -10.12 23.40 5.17
CA GLU A 736 -9.87 24.81 4.88
C GLU A 736 -11.07 25.47 4.22
N LEU A 737 -11.72 24.80 3.27
CA LEU A 737 -12.93 25.31 2.64
C LEU A 737 -14.12 25.38 3.60
N ASN A 738 -14.23 24.47 4.56
CA ASN A 738 -15.31 24.46 5.56
C ASN A 738 -14.97 25.20 6.86
N ALA A 739 -13.82 25.89 6.94
CA ALA A 739 -13.46 26.64 8.14
C ALA A 739 -14.46 27.79 8.39
N PRO A 740 -14.85 28.06 9.66
CA PRO A 740 -15.65 29.24 9.99
C PRO A 740 -14.98 30.53 9.49
N GLY A 741 -15.74 31.39 8.80
CA GLY A 741 -15.22 32.63 8.25
C GLY A 741 -14.25 32.45 7.08
N ASN A 742 -14.28 31.30 6.39
CA ASN A 742 -13.47 31.13 5.19
C ASN A 742 -13.84 32.18 4.11
N PRO A 743 -12.84 32.68 3.37
CA PRO A 743 -13.06 33.75 2.38
C PRO A 743 -13.74 33.24 1.09
N TYR A 744 -13.82 31.93 0.87
CA TYR A 744 -14.21 31.32 -0.41
C TYR A 744 -15.70 31.45 -0.72
N ALA A 745 -16.52 31.64 0.30
CA ALA A 745 -17.95 31.93 0.12
C ALA A 745 -18.16 33.26 -0.62
N ASN A 746 -17.39 34.29 -0.28
CA ASN A 746 -17.58 35.67 -0.74
C ASN A 746 -16.52 36.15 -1.76
N ASN A 747 -15.39 35.44 -1.86
CA ASN A 747 -14.28 35.81 -2.73
C ASN A 747 -13.82 34.64 -3.60
N HIS A 748 -13.28 34.96 -4.77
CA HIS A 748 -12.36 34.11 -5.51
C HIS A 748 -10.96 34.27 -4.96
N VAL A 749 -10.35 33.17 -4.53
CA VAL A 749 -9.06 33.15 -3.85
C VAL A 749 -8.06 32.34 -4.66
N PHE A 750 -7.00 33.00 -5.08
CA PHE A 750 -5.89 32.41 -5.80
C PHE A 750 -4.64 32.48 -4.92
N LYS A 751 -3.91 31.37 -4.82
CA LYS A 751 -2.64 31.31 -4.07
C LYS A 751 -1.51 30.88 -4.98
N LYS A 752 -0.34 31.49 -4.84
CA LYS A 752 0.87 31.10 -5.59
C LYS A 752 1.07 29.58 -5.51
N SER A 753 1.27 28.97 -6.67
CA SER A 753 1.68 27.58 -6.78
C SER A 753 2.55 27.37 -8.02
N THR A 754 3.70 26.74 -7.83
CA THR A 754 4.58 26.27 -8.91
C THR A 754 4.44 24.77 -9.15
N ASP A 755 3.42 24.15 -8.54
CA ASP A 755 3.09 22.72 -8.64
C ASP A 755 1.62 22.58 -9.03
N LEU A 756 1.29 23.09 -10.22
CA LEU A 756 -0.06 22.99 -10.76
C LEU A 756 -0.31 21.57 -11.28
N LYS A 757 -1.54 21.10 -11.12
CA LYS A 757 -1.98 19.82 -11.64
C LYS A 757 -2.23 19.95 -13.14
N GLY A 758 -1.50 19.19 -13.96
CA GLY A 758 -1.53 19.33 -15.42
C GLY A 758 -2.84 19.01 -16.12
N SER A 759 -3.70 18.17 -15.54
CA SER A 759 -4.93 17.69 -16.19
C SER A 759 -6.00 18.76 -16.37
N MET A 760 -5.89 19.89 -15.67
CA MET A 760 -6.70 21.07 -15.92
C MET A 760 -5.95 22.33 -15.49
N ILE A 761 -5.65 23.20 -16.45
CA ILE A 761 -5.11 24.54 -16.19
C ILE A 761 -5.94 25.57 -16.96
N VAL A 762 -6.06 26.76 -16.39
CA VAL A 762 -6.69 27.92 -17.01
C VAL A 762 -5.60 28.92 -17.31
N VAL A 763 -5.54 29.38 -18.56
CA VAL A 763 -4.46 30.22 -19.10
C VAL A 763 -5.08 31.46 -19.71
N ARG A 764 -4.53 32.63 -19.36
CA ARG A 764 -4.90 33.91 -19.97
C ARG A 764 -4.46 33.93 -21.44
N ASN A 765 -5.26 34.54 -22.32
CA ASN A 765 -4.90 34.68 -23.73
C ASN A 765 -3.83 35.78 -23.90
N PHE A 766 -2.56 35.40 -23.73
CA PHE A 766 -1.44 36.33 -23.78
C PHE A 766 -1.31 37.04 -25.14
N GLU A 767 -1.60 36.38 -26.26
CA GLU A 767 -1.54 37.04 -27.59
C GLU A 767 -2.55 38.18 -27.71
N LYS A 768 -3.79 37.95 -27.23
CA LYS A 768 -4.84 38.99 -27.20
C LYS A 768 -4.44 40.21 -26.34
N GLU A 769 -3.56 40.01 -25.36
CA GLU A 769 -3.01 41.06 -24.50
C GLU A 769 -1.69 41.65 -25.01
N GLY A 770 -1.20 41.24 -26.17
CA GLY A 770 0.11 41.67 -26.70
C GLY A 770 1.30 41.17 -25.87
N ARG A 771 1.10 40.10 -25.07
CA ARG A 771 2.12 39.44 -24.25
C ARG A 771 2.67 38.21 -24.97
N LYS A 772 3.87 37.79 -24.59
CA LYS A 772 4.52 36.62 -25.18
C LYS A 772 3.67 35.34 -24.94
N PRO A 773 3.39 34.53 -25.98
CA PRO A 773 2.64 33.28 -25.80
C PRO A 773 3.36 32.33 -24.84
N LEU A 774 2.59 31.63 -23.99
CA LEU A 774 3.10 30.52 -23.19
C LEU A 774 3.01 29.25 -24.03
N LEU A 775 4.11 28.92 -24.70
CA LEU A 775 4.22 27.69 -25.49
C LEU A 775 5.45 26.90 -25.00
N PRO A 776 5.29 25.63 -24.58
CA PRO A 776 6.42 24.78 -24.31
C PRO A 776 7.12 24.41 -25.62
N ASP A 777 8.42 24.12 -25.53
CA ASP A 777 9.25 23.68 -26.64
C ASP A 777 8.78 22.31 -27.17
N PRO A 778 8.45 22.17 -28.47
CA PRO A 778 8.06 20.90 -29.08
C PRO A 778 9.13 19.80 -28.97
N SER A 779 10.40 20.16 -28.70
CA SER A 779 11.48 19.19 -28.51
C SER A 779 11.42 18.48 -27.15
N PHE A 780 10.64 18.98 -26.18
CA PHE A 780 10.49 18.35 -24.88
C PHE A 780 9.55 17.14 -24.98
N ARG A 781 10.11 15.97 -25.28
CA ARG A 781 9.33 14.74 -25.55
C ARG A 781 9.22 13.77 -24.37
N THR A 782 9.63 14.21 -23.18
CA THR A 782 9.64 13.42 -21.94
C THR A 782 8.43 13.73 -21.04
N HIS A 783 8.28 12.95 -19.97
CA HIS A 783 7.28 13.22 -18.92
C HIS A 783 7.58 14.50 -18.14
N GLY A 784 6.55 15.12 -17.55
CA GLY A 784 6.67 16.35 -16.76
C GLY A 784 6.43 17.63 -17.56
N GLU A 785 5.65 17.55 -18.64
CA GLU A 785 5.28 18.69 -19.48
C GLU A 785 4.42 19.71 -18.74
N ASP A 786 3.61 19.27 -17.77
CA ASP A 786 2.83 20.15 -16.90
C ASP A 786 3.75 21.06 -16.06
N THR A 787 4.76 20.46 -15.46
CA THR A 787 5.81 21.13 -14.72
C THR A 787 6.61 22.05 -15.65
N TYR A 788 6.88 21.61 -16.88
CA TYR A 788 7.52 22.47 -17.88
C TYR A 788 6.69 23.73 -18.15
N VAL A 789 5.40 23.61 -18.45
CA VAL A 789 4.51 24.74 -18.74
C VAL A 789 4.49 25.73 -17.57
N VAL A 790 4.43 25.25 -16.33
CA VAL A 790 4.46 26.09 -15.12
C VAL A 790 5.78 26.83 -14.96
N LEU A 791 6.92 26.13 -15.08
CA LEU A 791 8.24 26.76 -14.99
C LEU A 791 8.46 27.77 -16.13
N GLN A 792 8.00 27.44 -17.34
CA GLN A 792 8.06 28.32 -18.49
C GLN A 792 7.25 29.60 -18.22
N ALA A 793 6.03 29.50 -17.71
CA ALA A 793 5.20 30.65 -17.35
C ALA A 793 5.90 31.56 -16.34
N VAL A 794 6.39 30.99 -15.24
CA VAL A 794 7.08 31.75 -14.18
C VAL A 794 8.36 32.40 -14.72
N SER A 795 9.13 31.71 -15.56
CA SER A 795 10.34 32.25 -16.19
C SER A 795 10.06 33.41 -17.17
N LEU A 796 8.90 33.42 -17.82
CA LEU A 796 8.44 34.50 -18.69
C LEU A 796 7.87 35.70 -17.91
N GLY A 797 7.80 35.59 -16.59
CA GLY A 797 7.27 36.64 -15.74
C GLY A 797 5.78 36.50 -15.45
N TYR A 798 5.14 35.37 -15.74
CA TYR A 798 3.72 35.14 -15.46
C TYR A 798 3.50 34.56 -14.06
N SER A 799 2.32 34.80 -13.49
CA SER A 799 1.91 34.20 -12.23
C SER A 799 1.24 32.85 -12.45
N THR A 800 1.58 31.89 -11.59
CA THR A 800 0.97 30.55 -11.57
C THR A 800 0.33 30.34 -10.21
N MET A 801 -0.97 30.04 -10.18
CA MET A 801 -1.75 30.01 -8.95
C MET A 801 -2.66 28.79 -8.83
N THR A 802 -2.98 28.37 -7.61
CA THR A 802 -4.07 27.44 -7.35
C THR A 802 -5.32 28.27 -7.01
N SER A 803 -6.41 28.03 -7.73
CA SER A 803 -7.74 28.55 -7.37
C SER A 803 -8.34 27.67 -6.29
N TRP A 804 -8.63 28.27 -5.14
CA TRP A 804 -9.30 27.60 -4.03
C TRP A 804 -10.82 27.56 -4.19
N ASN A 805 -11.31 28.07 -5.32
CA ASN A 805 -12.72 28.10 -5.68
C ASN A 805 -13.11 26.96 -6.66
N MET A 806 -12.23 26.00 -6.89
CA MET A 806 -12.49 24.81 -7.70
C MET A 806 -11.72 23.60 -7.16
N VAL A 807 -12.34 22.43 -7.20
CA VAL A 807 -11.70 21.16 -6.88
C VAL A 807 -11.85 20.22 -8.08
N LEU A 808 -10.73 19.71 -8.56
CA LEU A 808 -10.67 18.78 -9.68
C LEU A 808 -11.07 17.37 -9.23
N GLU A 809 -11.93 16.75 -10.01
CA GLU A 809 -12.26 15.33 -9.97
C GLU A 809 -11.77 14.68 -11.26
N GLU A 810 -10.65 13.96 -11.19
CA GLU A 810 -10.15 13.14 -12.29
C GLU A 810 -10.95 11.84 -12.36
N LEU A 811 -11.53 11.57 -13.52
CA LEU A 811 -12.21 10.32 -13.82
C LEU A 811 -11.18 9.17 -13.84
N SER A 812 -11.63 7.93 -13.73
CA SER A 812 -10.79 6.76 -13.41
C SER A 812 -9.94 6.21 -14.57
N GLY A 813 -9.29 7.08 -15.35
CA GLY A 813 -8.31 6.67 -16.35
C GLY A 813 -6.99 6.24 -15.71
N GLU A 814 -6.49 5.06 -16.09
CA GLU A 814 -5.08 4.71 -15.90
C GLU A 814 -4.20 5.54 -16.85
N SER A 815 -2.98 5.88 -16.42
CA SER A 815 -2.04 6.66 -17.23
C SER A 815 -1.56 5.84 -18.43
N THR A 816 -1.81 6.31 -19.65
CA THR A 816 -1.37 5.68 -20.92
C THR A 816 0.13 5.80 -21.18
N PHE A 817 0.88 6.51 -20.33
CA PHE A 817 2.24 6.96 -20.66
C PHE A 817 3.35 6.30 -19.80
N ALA A 818 3.01 5.46 -18.83
CA ALA A 818 3.97 4.70 -18.00
C ALA A 818 3.45 3.31 -17.60
N ASN A 819 4.34 2.31 -17.65
CA ASN A 819 4.04 0.91 -17.29
C ASN A 819 4.26 0.66 -15.79
N GLY A 820 3.53 1.39 -14.94
CA GLY A 820 3.64 1.32 -13.48
C GLY A 820 4.45 2.45 -12.83
N ASP A 821 4.50 2.46 -11.50
CA ASP A 821 5.03 3.56 -10.70
C ASP A 821 6.56 3.74 -10.80
N ASP A 822 7.31 2.67 -11.00
CA ASP A 822 8.78 2.72 -11.17
C ASP A 822 9.15 3.34 -12.53
N ASP A 823 8.51 2.90 -13.62
CA ASP A 823 8.70 3.46 -14.97
C ASP A 823 8.28 4.94 -15.02
N ARG A 824 7.19 5.28 -14.32
CA ARG A 824 6.77 6.67 -14.14
C ARG A 824 7.82 7.51 -13.40
N THR A 825 8.38 6.97 -12.33
CA THR A 825 9.39 7.67 -11.51
C THR A 825 10.66 7.94 -12.31
N GLU A 826 11.09 6.99 -13.13
CA GLU A 826 12.28 7.15 -13.98
C GLU A 826 12.05 8.18 -15.07
N LYS A 827 10.94 8.07 -15.83
CA LYS A 827 10.58 9.03 -16.87
C LYS A 827 10.40 10.46 -16.34
N MET A 828 9.85 10.60 -15.12
CA MET A 828 9.77 11.89 -14.43
C MET A 828 11.15 12.45 -14.07
N ARG A 829 12.11 11.60 -13.68
CA ARG A 829 13.49 12.02 -13.41
C ARG A 829 14.14 12.55 -14.68
N GLU A 830 14.08 11.80 -15.78
CA GLU A 830 14.63 12.23 -17.08
C GLU A 830 14.06 13.59 -17.53
N GLY A 831 12.74 13.76 -17.41
CA GLY A 831 12.09 15.03 -17.72
C GLY A 831 12.57 16.17 -16.83
N HIS A 832 12.65 15.93 -15.52
CA HIS A 832 13.14 16.94 -14.57
C HIS A 832 14.61 17.30 -14.77
N GLU A 833 15.46 16.37 -15.20
CA GLU A 833 16.84 16.65 -15.57
C GLU A 833 16.92 17.60 -16.78
N GLN A 834 16.07 17.40 -17.80
CA GLN A 834 15.96 18.34 -18.92
C GLN A 834 15.46 19.73 -18.48
N LEU A 835 14.52 19.79 -17.53
CA LEU A 835 14.05 21.06 -16.96
C LEU A 835 15.16 21.75 -16.18
N VAL A 836 15.98 21.02 -15.43
CA VAL A 836 17.16 21.57 -14.75
C VAL A 836 18.20 22.06 -15.75
N ALA A 837 18.42 21.36 -16.87
CA ALA A 837 19.29 21.86 -17.93
C ALA A 837 18.77 23.19 -18.52
N LYS A 838 17.46 23.33 -18.70
CA LYS A 838 16.82 24.52 -19.28
C LYS A 838 16.73 25.70 -18.31
N PHE A 839 16.33 25.46 -17.07
CA PHE A 839 16.05 26.48 -16.06
C PHE A 839 17.10 26.56 -14.95
N GLY A 840 18.18 25.78 -15.03
CA GLY A 840 19.25 25.75 -14.03
C GLY A 840 19.94 27.10 -13.85
N GLN A 841 20.02 27.90 -14.91
CA GLN A 841 20.52 29.28 -14.82
C GLN A 841 19.69 30.18 -13.88
N PHE A 842 18.41 29.83 -13.65
CA PHE A 842 17.53 30.53 -12.72
C PHE A 842 17.54 29.92 -11.31
N GLY A 843 18.35 28.90 -11.03
CA GLY A 843 18.43 28.24 -9.72
C GLY A 843 17.55 26.98 -9.58
N LEU A 844 16.95 26.48 -10.66
CA LEU A 844 16.26 25.19 -10.59
C LEU A 844 17.26 24.04 -10.39
N ARG A 845 16.99 23.13 -9.46
CA ARG A 845 17.87 21.99 -9.16
C ARG A 845 17.07 20.71 -8.95
N MET A 846 17.74 19.55 -9.04
CA MET A 846 17.22 18.29 -8.53
C MET A 846 17.38 18.23 -7.02
N LYS A 847 16.43 17.63 -6.30
CA LYS A 847 16.64 17.25 -4.90
C LYS A 847 17.58 16.05 -4.83
N ALA A 848 18.54 16.06 -3.91
CA ALA A 848 19.52 14.99 -3.76
C ALA A 848 18.84 13.63 -3.54
N GLY A 849 19.19 12.63 -4.36
CA GLY A 849 18.64 11.27 -4.28
C GLY A 849 17.15 11.14 -4.60
N SER A 850 16.53 12.14 -5.25
CA SER A 850 15.10 12.16 -5.54
C SER A 850 14.83 12.46 -7.02
N HIS A 851 13.70 12.00 -7.54
CA HIS A 851 13.19 12.40 -8.86
C HIS A 851 12.53 13.79 -8.83
N SER A 852 12.43 14.46 -7.67
CA SER A 852 11.72 15.74 -7.52
C SER A 852 12.63 16.97 -7.66
N LEU A 853 12.05 18.09 -8.09
CA LEU A 853 12.75 19.38 -8.22
C LEU A 853 12.83 20.15 -6.90
N ASP A 854 13.94 20.85 -6.67
CA ASP A 854 14.04 21.97 -5.72
C ASP A 854 13.82 23.27 -6.49
N LYS A 855 12.67 23.91 -6.20
CA LYS A 855 12.20 25.12 -6.88
C LYS A 855 12.51 26.40 -6.07
N ARG A 856 13.17 26.33 -4.90
CA ARG A 856 13.32 27.49 -3.99
C ARG A 856 14.06 28.68 -4.62
N ASP A 857 15.23 28.43 -5.19
CA ASP A 857 16.04 29.50 -5.79
C ASP A 857 15.41 29.98 -7.11
N PHE A 858 14.85 29.05 -7.90
CA PHE A 858 14.05 29.34 -9.09
C PHE A 858 12.91 30.31 -8.79
N GLU A 859 12.11 30.01 -7.75
CA GLU A 859 11.01 30.85 -7.32
C GLU A 859 11.50 32.21 -6.84
N THR A 860 12.60 32.25 -6.10
CA THR A 860 13.18 33.51 -5.62
C THR A 860 13.60 34.39 -6.80
N ALA A 861 14.26 33.82 -7.81
CA ALA A 861 14.73 34.55 -8.98
C ALA A 861 13.61 35.02 -9.93
N CYS A 862 12.59 34.18 -10.14
CA CYS A 862 11.59 34.39 -11.19
C CYS A 862 10.24 34.91 -10.68
N TRP A 863 9.85 34.59 -9.44
CA TRP A 863 8.59 35.10 -8.87
C TRP A 863 8.69 36.56 -8.47
N ARG A 864 9.82 36.96 -7.87
CA ARG A 864 10.11 38.33 -7.40
C ARG A 864 8.98 38.88 -6.52
N ASP A 865 8.56 40.12 -6.76
CA ASP A 865 7.61 40.88 -5.95
C ASP A 865 6.14 40.61 -6.30
N LYS A 866 5.85 39.59 -7.12
CA LYS A 866 4.46 39.27 -7.49
C LYS A 866 3.64 38.82 -6.28
N PRO A 867 2.35 39.19 -6.20
CA PRO A 867 1.46 38.75 -5.13
C PRO A 867 1.46 37.23 -4.97
N LYS A 868 1.56 36.76 -3.72
CA LYS A 868 1.47 35.32 -3.40
C LYS A 868 0.03 34.86 -3.17
N ARG A 869 -0.90 35.80 -3.04
CA ARG A 869 -2.32 35.58 -2.83
C ARG A 869 -3.09 36.73 -3.48
N ILE A 870 -4.15 36.40 -4.19
CA ILE A 870 -5.09 37.35 -4.79
C ILE A 870 -6.49 36.96 -4.34
N GLU A 871 -7.25 37.94 -3.87
CA GLU A 871 -8.64 37.77 -3.45
C GLU A 871 -9.49 38.78 -4.22
N VAL A 872 -10.50 38.28 -4.93
CA VAL A 872 -11.43 39.08 -5.73
C VAL A 872 -12.84 38.82 -5.20
N ALA A 873 -13.59 39.86 -4.90
CA ALA A 873 -14.98 39.69 -4.47
C ALA A 873 -15.81 39.01 -5.57
N LYS A 874 -16.69 38.09 -5.20
CA LYS A 874 -17.65 37.50 -6.13
C LYS A 874 -18.64 38.57 -6.62
N PRO A 875 -19.14 38.47 -7.86
CA PRO A 875 -20.22 39.33 -8.32
C PRO A 875 -21.46 39.12 -7.42
N LEU A 876 -22.15 40.23 -7.12
CA LEU A 876 -23.37 40.27 -6.31
C LEU A 876 -24.55 39.59 -7.00
#